data_AF-X0RRT8-F1
#
_entry.id   AF-X0RRT8-F1
#
_cell.length_a   1.000
_cell.length_b   1.000
_cell.length_c   1.000
_cell.angle_alpha   90.00
_cell.angle_beta   90.00
_cell.angle_gamma   90.00
#
_symmetry.space_group_name_H-M   'P 1'
#
loop_
_entity.id
_entity.type
_entity.pdbx_description
1 polymer ?
#
loop_
_entity_poly.entity_id
_entity_poly.type
_entity_poly.pdbx_seq_one_letter_code
_entity_poly.pdbx_strand_id
1 'polypeptide(L)'
;RFLCLYQQSDTLSQAIHTYQDLYQDENIDYKVGQLLSHLSIKKAENYQGRVHYRSPDSLKECWFHLTNRCNMDCGYCMFENYRIKDKELTKEQIFNVIKEGYQLGVRIFYFTGGEPLVHPYFREVIEKILSLPHTHAVILSNGKTVSRFSSWLSTISKKRVHFQVSVDGNQKIHDTFRGKGAYAELKKNLINLLQIGFPVTLAMCVNRLNLKEMVSLVQIAGQLKVKNIHYLWLFLKGKAKEEKVIKNELIFHELIKAYKLAQEKNIFIDNIEIIKSQIFSLPGTRFDLSNAGWESLAISPEGHIYPSPALIYEKELNAGHISEGIKNVWLKSPILEKIRKTSLIDNDLEQGDAMRFLIGGGDIDHSYIAGKHFVGHDPYRELYPQVALYLLSQEVQKYPCKDIGIICRMGDRLYRCESTDSPVQFTHSNCVLSLPDKDNYYLVKSFYSLAAEKVNKDIVNPVHYEETQVAHIPIKCRKRSYGCGSPVLDCELSKGEVLVDLGSGSGLECFIAARKVGESGKVYGIDMSKTMLNLAREAQIEVVKNIGFNNMEFLHGFLEDIPLVDAIADVVISNCVINLSPDKRKTFAEIIRILKPGGRLFISDIVSDELIPLDIQYNEKLRGECIGGAMQEKYLFYMLENLGFQMIHLKKRFPYRIVKGYTFYAVTYSAYKKRRKEKKKNVVYRGPFKAVVADDGKIIYRGIKTEIHSGIDKNLDETFFELNENGAVINIDQEINCCCGIAPDVTINLKKIDDIKRTKK
;
A
#
# COMPACT_ATOMS: atom_id res chain seq x y z
N ARG A 1 8.65 3.38 -15.27
CA ARG A 1 8.52 2.07 -14.56
C ARG A 1 7.62 2.19 -13.34
N PHE A 2 7.85 3.13 -12.42
CA PHE A 2 6.84 3.55 -11.44
C PHE A 2 6.11 4.81 -11.94
N LEU A 3 4.78 4.87 -11.78
CA LEU A 3 3.98 6.07 -12.10
C LEU A 3 3.44 6.69 -10.81
N CYS A 4 3.95 7.87 -10.47
CA CYS A 4 3.38 8.71 -9.42
C CYS A 4 2.28 9.60 -10.02
N LEU A 5 1.07 9.52 -9.48
CA LEU A 5 -0.10 10.27 -10.00
C LEU A 5 -0.17 11.72 -9.54
N TYR A 6 0.83 12.15 -8.79
CA TYR A 6 0.88 13.45 -8.14
C TYR A 6 1.73 14.47 -8.91
N GLN A 7 2.38 14.04 -9.99
CA GLN A 7 3.36 14.86 -10.67
C GLN A 7 3.08 14.92 -12.16
N GLN A 8 2.22 15.84 -12.53
CA GLN A 8 2.49 16.55 -13.77
C GLN A 8 3.14 17.86 -13.37
N SER A 9 4.47 17.85 -13.35
CA SER A 9 5.19 19.08 -13.61
C SER A 9 4.82 19.54 -15.03
N ASP A 10 4.82 20.85 -15.24
CA ASP A 10 4.74 21.39 -16.61
C ASP A 10 5.85 20.79 -17.50
N THR A 11 6.96 20.28 -16.93
CA THR A 11 8.04 19.57 -17.63
C THR A 11 7.71 18.15 -18.11
N LEU A 12 6.88 17.35 -17.42
CA LEU A 12 6.44 16.05 -17.97
C LEU A 12 5.38 16.27 -19.04
N SER A 13 4.51 17.26 -18.87
CA SER A 13 3.55 17.68 -19.90
C SER A 13 4.24 18.30 -21.11
N GLN A 14 5.32 19.08 -20.93
CA GLN A 14 6.18 19.55 -22.02
C GLN A 14 7.01 18.43 -22.64
N ALA A 15 7.51 17.47 -21.87
CA ALA A 15 8.20 16.30 -22.45
C ALA A 15 7.21 15.46 -23.27
N ILE A 16 6.00 15.21 -22.75
CA ILE A 16 4.93 14.53 -23.47
C ILE A 16 4.51 15.35 -24.70
N HIS A 17 4.36 16.66 -24.62
CA HIS A 17 4.05 17.53 -25.77
C HIS A 17 5.18 17.56 -26.80
N THR A 18 6.43 17.73 -26.38
CA THR A 18 7.63 17.68 -27.25
C THR A 18 7.75 16.30 -27.92
N TYR A 19 7.42 15.22 -27.19
CA TYR A 19 7.32 13.85 -27.72
C TYR A 19 6.01 13.58 -28.50
N GLN A 20 5.01 14.46 -28.47
CA GLN A 20 3.82 14.36 -29.33
C GLN A 20 4.06 15.14 -30.63
N ASP A 21 4.77 16.27 -30.56
CA ASP A 21 5.08 17.14 -31.69
C ASP A 21 6.20 16.57 -32.59
N LEU A 22 7.18 15.85 -32.02
CA LEU A 22 8.24 15.18 -32.79
C LEU A 22 7.76 13.90 -33.52
N TYR A 23 6.53 13.43 -33.29
CA TYR A 23 6.10 12.05 -33.58
C TYR A 23 4.85 11.93 -34.46
N GLN A 24 4.69 12.85 -35.43
CA GLN A 24 3.67 12.78 -36.50
C GLN A 24 3.99 11.77 -37.62
N ASP A 25 4.95 10.86 -37.44
CA ASP A 25 5.39 9.90 -38.47
C ASP A 25 4.61 8.57 -38.38
N GLU A 26 4.17 8.03 -39.52
CA GLU A 26 3.13 6.97 -39.66
C GLU A 26 3.49 5.57 -39.10
N ASN A 27 4.58 5.42 -38.33
CA ASN A 27 5.08 4.14 -37.81
C ASN A 27 5.23 4.14 -36.27
N ILE A 28 4.14 4.40 -35.53
CA ILE A 28 4.15 4.29 -34.07
C ILE A 28 4.07 2.82 -33.61
N ASP A 29 4.99 2.40 -32.74
CA ASP A 29 4.80 1.21 -31.89
C ASP A 29 3.63 1.49 -30.92
N TYR A 30 2.51 0.80 -31.15
CA TYR A 30 1.27 0.89 -30.36
C TYR A 30 1.50 0.92 -28.85
N LYS A 31 2.51 0.18 -28.36
CA LYS A 31 2.85 0.11 -26.93
C LYS A 31 3.25 1.47 -26.35
N VAL A 32 3.92 2.32 -27.13
CA VAL A 32 4.34 3.66 -26.71
C VAL A 32 3.15 4.61 -26.62
N GLY A 33 2.28 4.61 -27.63
CA GLY A 33 1.05 5.42 -27.63
C GLY A 33 0.13 5.07 -26.45
N GLN A 34 -0.02 3.76 -26.17
CA GLN A 34 -0.77 3.29 -25.02
C GLN A 34 -0.15 3.78 -23.70
N LEU A 35 1.16 3.66 -23.51
CA LEU A 35 1.85 4.19 -22.33
C LEU A 35 1.59 5.69 -22.14
N LEU A 36 1.75 6.51 -23.20
CA LEU A 36 1.52 7.95 -23.14
C LEU A 36 0.08 8.29 -22.72
N SER A 37 -0.91 7.53 -23.18
CA SER A 37 -2.31 7.72 -22.77
C SER A 37 -2.53 7.51 -21.26
N HIS A 38 -1.73 6.65 -20.62
CA HIS A 38 -1.78 6.43 -19.17
C HIS A 38 -0.94 7.44 -18.37
N LEU A 39 0.03 8.10 -19.01
CA LEU A 39 0.79 9.22 -18.43
C LEU A 39 0.01 10.55 -18.52
N SER A 40 -0.91 10.66 -19.48
CA SER A 40 -1.85 11.79 -19.58
C SER A 40 -2.88 11.72 -18.44
N ILE A 41 -2.62 12.50 -17.39
CA ILE A 41 -3.50 12.68 -16.23
C ILE A 41 -4.09 14.10 -16.35
N LYS A 42 -5.35 14.30 -15.94
CA LYS A 42 -5.93 15.65 -15.85
C LYS A 42 -4.99 16.52 -15.00
N LYS A 43 -4.74 17.76 -15.44
CA LYS A 43 -3.96 18.75 -14.68
C LYS A 43 -4.48 18.78 -13.25
N ALA A 44 -3.61 18.48 -12.28
CA ALA A 44 -4.00 18.48 -10.88
C ALA A 44 -4.52 19.88 -10.50
N GLU A 45 -5.55 19.94 -9.66
CA GLU A 45 -5.96 21.22 -9.04
C GLU A 45 -4.74 21.88 -8.39
N ASN A 46 -4.63 23.20 -8.57
CA ASN A 46 -3.56 23.98 -7.96
C ASN A 46 -3.64 23.82 -6.45
N TYR A 47 -2.68 23.07 -5.88
CA TYR A 47 -2.58 22.89 -4.45
C TYR A 47 -2.36 24.24 -3.78
N GLN A 48 -3.20 24.61 -2.81
CA GLN A 48 -3.14 25.93 -2.14
C GLN A 48 -2.37 25.90 -0.82
N GLY A 49 -1.70 24.78 -0.50
CA GLY A 49 -1.04 24.58 0.80
C GLY A 49 -1.94 23.93 1.85
N ARG A 50 -1.31 23.35 2.87
CA ARG A 50 -1.98 22.45 3.83
C ARG A 50 -3.10 23.09 4.64
N VAL A 51 -3.04 24.40 4.89
CA VAL A 51 -4.05 25.13 5.66
C VAL A 51 -5.44 25.12 5.02
N HIS A 52 -5.53 24.96 3.70
CA HIS A 52 -6.80 24.88 2.98
C HIS A 52 -7.51 23.53 3.12
N TYR A 53 -6.79 22.48 3.54
CA TYR A 53 -7.29 21.10 3.55
C TYR A 53 -7.40 20.52 4.96
N ARG A 54 -7.08 21.30 6.00
CA ARG A 54 -6.97 20.83 7.38
C ARG A 54 -7.55 21.88 8.33
N SER A 55 -8.18 21.41 9.40
CA SER A 55 -8.68 22.27 10.49
C SER A 55 -8.02 21.87 11.82
N PRO A 56 -7.71 22.83 12.71
CA PRO A 56 -7.09 22.56 14.00
C PRO A 56 -8.10 22.14 15.08
N ASP A 57 -9.21 21.49 14.71
CA ASP A 57 -10.33 21.24 15.61
C ASP A 57 -10.04 20.16 16.68
N SER A 58 -9.03 19.31 16.43
CA SER A 58 -8.63 18.22 17.33
C SER A 58 -7.11 18.19 17.50
N LEU A 59 -6.65 17.96 18.73
CA LEU A 59 -5.25 17.67 19.06
C LEU A 59 -5.11 16.16 19.30
N LYS A 60 -4.28 15.44 18.56
CA LYS A 60 -4.19 13.96 18.65
C LYS A 60 -3.09 13.49 19.61
N GLU A 61 -2.00 14.24 19.67
CA GLU A 61 -0.78 13.90 20.39
C GLU A 61 -0.38 15.03 21.35
N CYS A 62 0.13 14.66 22.53
CA CYS A 62 0.70 15.60 23.48
C CYS A 62 2.01 15.05 24.04
N TRP A 63 3.08 15.85 23.91
CA TRP A 63 4.41 15.51 24.38
C TRP A 63 4.71 16.24 25.69
N PHE A 64 5.19 15.50 26.68
CA PHE A 64 5.73 16.03 27.92
C PHE A 64 7.24 15.89 27.91
N HIS A 65 7.96 17.01 27.89
CA HIS A 65 9.31 17.07 28.42
C HIS A 65 9.16 17.18 29.94
N LEU A 66 9.06 16.03 30.60
CA LEU A 66 8.52 15.94 31.96
C LEU A 66 9.45 16.57 33.01
N THR A 67 10.76 16.55 32.78
CA THR A 67 11.78 17.05 33.70
C THR A 67 13.07 17.34 32.93
N ASN A 68 13.83 18.35 33.36
CA ASN A 68 15.19 18.56 32.87
C ASN A 68 16.24 17.67 33.60
N ARG A 69 15.84 16.99 34.68
CA ARG A 69 16.75 16.12 35.43
C ARG A 69 17.04 14.84 34.64
N CYS A 70 18.30 14.44 34.62
CA CYS A 70 18.74 13.20 33.99
C CYS A 70 19.75 12.47 34.89
N ASN A 71 19.72 11.14 34.86
CA ASN A 71 20.66 10.25 35.54
C ASN A 71 21.83 9.80 34.63
N MET A 72 21.98 10.44 33.47
CA MET A 72 23.05 10.21 32.48
C MET A 72 23.57 11.52 31.91
N ASP A 73 24.79 11.50 31.38
CA ASP A 73 25.43 12.67 30.78
C ASP A 73 25.84 12.45 29.31
N CYS A 74 24.86 12.22 28.43
CA CYS A 74 25.12 11.79 27.07
C CYS A 74 25.93 12.82 26.26
N GLY A 75 26.96 12.35 25.53
CA GLY A 75 27.86 13.20 24.74
C GLY A 75 27.20 14.00 23.61
N TYR A 76 25.98 13.66 23.20
CA TYR A 76 25.21 14.34 22.15
C TYR A 76 23.89 14.96 22.67
N CYS A 77 23.72 15.09 23.99
CA CYS A 77 22.46 15.55 24.58
C CYS A 77 22.05 16.94 24.07
N MET A 78 20.81 17.06 23.57
CA MET A 78 20.25 18.33 23.08
C MET A 78 19.92 19.33 24.20
N PHE A 79 19.65 18.84 25.41
CA PHE A 79 19.10 19.64 26.51
C PHE A 79 20.09 19.89 27.66
N GLU A 80 21.38 19.64 27.44
CA GLU A 80 22.42 19.74 28.46
C GLU A 80 22.38 21.05 29.26
N ASN A 81 22.25 22.17 28.56
CA ASN A 81 22.31 23.51 29.15
C ASN A 81 21.13 23.83 30.08
N TYR A 82 20.10 22.97 30.12
CA TYR A 82 18.86 23.19 30.83
C TYR A 82 18.68 22.27 32.03
N ARG A 83 19.69 21.49 32.44
CA ARG A 83 19.66 20.60 33.63
C ARG A 83 19.45 21.32 34.97
N ILE A 84 19.36 22.65 34.97
CA ILE A 84 19.24 23.50 36.17
C ILE A 84 17.77 23.52 36.65
N LYS A 85 17.61 23.72 37.97
CA LYS A 85 16.36 23.57 38.76
C LYS A 85 15.38 24.74 38.56
N ASP A 86 14.75 24.86 37.40
CA ASP A 86 13.51 25.64 37.32
C ASP A 86 12.36 24.92 38.03
N LYS A 87 11.32 25.66 38.40
CA LYS A 87 10.15 25.11 39.09
C LYS A 87 9.35 24.26 38.12
N GLU A 88 9.54 22.94 38.20
CA GLU A 88 8.78 21.98 37.41
C GLU A 88 7.28 22.01 37.75
N LEU A 89 6.46 21.58 36.78
CA LEU A 89 5.02 21.44 36.96
C LEU A 89 4.68 20.56 38.17
N THR A 90 3.73 21.02 38.95
CA THR A 90 3.14 20.22 40.01
C THR A 90 2.33 19.06 39.43
N LYS A 91 2.12 18.01 40.24
CA LYS A 91 1.27 16.86 39.86
C LYS A 91 -0.12 17.29 39.38
N GLU A 92 -0.73 18.28 40.05
CA GLU A 92 -2.05 18.81 39.71
C GLU A 92 -2.06 19.50 38.34
N GLN A 93 -1.02 20.30 38.04
CA GLN A 93 -0.88 20.93 36.74
C GLN A 93 -0.73 19.89 35.62
N ILE A 94 0.10 18.85 35.82
CA ILE A 94 0.26 17.77 34.83
C ILE A 94 -1.07 17.05 34.60
N PHE A 95 -1.83 16.76 35.67
CA PHE A 95 -3.12 16.08 35.57
C PHE A 95 -4.17 16.94 34.85
N ASN A 96 -4.17 18.26 35.09
CA ASN A 96 -5.03 19.19 34.38
C ASN A 96 -4.70 19.24 32.89
N VAL A 97 -3.42 19.27 32.54
CA VAL A 97 -2.96 19.21 31.15
C VAL A 97 -3.43 17.93 30.45
N ILE A 98 -3.28 16.77 31.10
CA ILE A 98 -3.75 15.48 30.56
C ILE A 98 -5.27 15.51 30.34
N LYS A 99 -6.02 16.07 31.29
CA LYS A 99 -7.48 16.20 31.19
C LYS A 99 -7.89 17.11 30.03
N GLU A 100 -7.30 18.30 29.93
CA GLU A 100 -7.58 19.25 28.85
C GLU A 100 -7.20 18.67 27.48
N GLY A 101 -6.00 18.08 27.37
CA GLY A 101 -5.56 17.41 26.15
C GLY A 101 -6.52 16.28 25.75
N TYR A 102 -6.92 15.43 26.69
CA TYR A 102 -7.88 14.36 26.41
C TYR A 102 -9.23 14.88 25.90
N GLN A 103 -9.73 15.98 26.47
CA GLN A 103 -10.96 16.66 26.03
C GLN A 103 -10.82 17.29 24.63
N LEU A 104 -9.59 17.69 24.24
CA LEU A 104 -9.26 18.18 22.90
C LEU A 104 -9.01 17.07 21.87
N GLY A 105 -9.08 15.80 22.27
CA GLY A 105 -8.91 14.65 21.38
C GLY A 105 -7.61 13.88 21.57
N VAL A 106 -6.75 14.27 22.51
CA VAL A 106 -5.45 13.59 22.68
C VAL A 106 -5.68 12.15 23.10
N ARG A 107 -5.08 11.23 22.36
CA ARG A 107 -5.09 9.79 22.68
C ARG A 107 -3.68 9.24 22.87
N ILE A 108 -2.65 9.92 22.39
CA ILE A 108 -1.27 9.48 22.56
C ILE A 108 -0.50 10.54 23.36
N PHE A 109 0.09 10.11 24.47
CA PHE A 109 0.91 10.94 25.34
C PHE A 109 2.34 10.44 25.30
N TYR A 110 3.27 11.31 24.90
CA TYR A 110 4.69 11.02 24.83
C TYR A 110 5.41 11.59 26.05
N PHE A 111 6.33 10.83 26.62
CA PHE A 111 7.13 11.22 27.77
C PHE A 111 8.60 11.20 27.40
N THR A 112 9.21 12.37 27.44
CA THR A 112 10.63 12.62 27.20
C THR A 112 11.17 13.55 28.28
N GLY A 113 12.38 14.07 28.12
CA GLY A 113 12.96 15.11 28.94
C GLY A 113 14.48 15.04 29.00
N GLY A 114 15.01 15.25 30.21
CA GLY A 114 16.20 14.54 30.67
C GLY A 114 15.90 13.03 30.72
N GLU A 115 15.48 12.52 31.89
CA GLU A 115 15.02 11.14 32.05
C GLU A 115 13.63 11.11 32.74
N PRO A 116 12.54 10.76 32.05
CA PRO A 116 11.21 10.79 32.64
C PRO A 116 11.07 9.89 33.87
N LEU A 117 11.80 8.77 33.94
CA LEU A 117 11.77 7.84 35.08
C LEU A 117 12.38 8.40 36.36
N VAL A 118 13.06 9.56 36.34
CA VAL A 118 13.54 10.23 37.55
C VAL A 118 12.55 11.26 38.10
N HIS A 119 11.45 11.53 37.39
CA HIS A 119 10.44 12.47 37.87
C HIS A 119 9.63 11.86 39.04
N PRO A 120 9.44 12.59 40.16
CA PRO A 120 8.84 12.02 41.37
C PRO A 120 7.41 11.52 41.18
N TYR A 121 6.66 12.10 40.25
CA TYR A 121 5.27 11.74 39.96
C TYR A 121 5.09 10.88 38.70
N PHE A 122 6.18 10.32 38.16
CA PHE A 122 6.13 9.56 36.89
C PHE A 122 5.08 8.45 36.93
N ARG A 123 5.05 7.67 38.01
CA ARG A 123 4.11 6.56 38.20
C ARG A 123 2.66 7.04 38.13
N GLU A 124 2.32 8.04 38.92
CA GLU A 124 0.96 8.57 39.04
C GLU A 124 0.49 9.22 37.74
N VAL A 125 1.41 9.83 36.98
CA VAL A 125 1.13 10.41 35.65
C VAL A 125 0.74 9.32 34.65
N ILE A 126 1.50 8.21 34.59
CA ILE A 126 1.16 7.09 33.70
C ILE A 126 -0.14 6.42 34.14
N GLU A 127 -0.35 6.20 35.44
CA GLU A 127 -1.61 5.67 35.97
C GLU A 127 -2.80 6.58 35.62
N LYS A 128 -2.64 7.90 35.68
CA LYS A 128 -3.67 8.86 35.29
C LYS A 128 -4.03 8.72 33.81
N ILE A 129 -3.06 8.58 32.91
CA ILE A 129 -3.34 8.36 31.49
C ILE A 129 -4.07 7.04 31.28
N LEU A 130 -3.61 5.97 31.92
CA LEU A 130 -4.23 4.65 31.79
C LEU A 130 -5.63 4.60 32.40
N SER A 131 -5.97 5.49 33.33
CA SER A 131 -7.35 5.63 33.83
C SER A 131 -8.32 6.17 32.76
N LEU A 132 -7.80 6.84 31.72
CA LEU A 132 -8.61 7.36 30.62
C LEU A 132 -8.80 6.29 29.52
N PRO A 133 -10.02 6.14 28.97
CA PRO A 133 -10.28 5.20 27.87
C PRO A 133 -9.52 5.55 26.59
N HIS A 134 -9.10 4.53 25.85
CA HIS A 134 -8.48 4.65 24.52
C HIS A 134 -7.21 5.51 24.44
N THR A 135 -6.49 5.66 25.55
CA THR A 135 -5.21 6.37 25.60
C THR A 135 -4.01 5.42 25.47
N HIS A 136 -2.89 5.96 25.01
CA HIS A 136 -1.60 5.28 24.94
C HIS A 136 -0.50 6.17 25.52
N ALA A 137 0.42 5.59 26.27
CA ALA A 137 1.59 6.27 26.81
C ALA A 137 2.87 5.75 26.14
N VAL A 138 3.68 6.66 25.61
CA VAL A 138 4.94 6.35 24.92
C VAL A 138 6.08 6.94 25.73
N ILE A 139 6.95 6.09 26.27
CA ILE A 139 8.00 6.48 27.20
C ILE A 139 9.35 6.39 26.50
N LEU A 140 10.00 7.53 26.27
CA LEU A 140 11.35 7.62 25.75
C LEU A 140 12.31 7.64 26.93
N SER A 141 13.15 6.61 27.09
CA SER A 141 14.02 6.49 28.26
C SER A 141 15.39 5.91 27.91
N ASN A 142 16.40 6.27 28.71
CA ASN A 142 17.72 5.66 28.62
C ASN A 142 17.80 4.25 29.23
N GLY A 143 16.73 3.79 29.85
CA GLY A 143 16.57 2.41 30.34
C GLY A 143 17.24 2.11 31.68
N LYS A 144 18.01 3.04 32.27
CA LYS A 144 18.84 2.78 33.47
C LYS A 144 18.05 2.45 34.73
N THR A 145 16.95 3.16 34.97
CA THR A 145 16.19 3.03 36.23
C THR A 145 14.91 2.22 36.10
N VAL A 146 14.65 1.65 34.92
CA VAL A 146 13.39 0.94 34.64
C VAL A 146 13.13 -0.20 35.63
N SER A 147 14.16 -0.94 36.03
CA SER A 147 14.03 -2.07 36.96
C SER A 147 13.53 -1.67 38.35
N ARG A 148 13.67 -0.40 38.75
CA ARG A 148 13.06 0.12 40.00
C ARG A 148 11.54 0.08 39.97
N PHE A 149 10.96 0.03 38.77
CA PHE A 149 9.54 0.06 38.53
C PHE A 149 8.95 -1.31 38.19
N SER A 150 9.75 -2.39 38.17
CA SER A 150 9.31 -3.72 37.68
C SER A 150 8.03 -4.23 38.33
N SER A 151 7.90 -4.12 39.66
CA SER A 151 6.71 -4.57 40.39
C SER A 151 5.46 -3.83 39.92
N TRP A 152 5.55 -2.50 39.80
CA TRP A 152 4.46 -1.68 39.31
C TRP A 152 4.17 -1.89 37.81
N LEU A 153 5.21 -1.97 36.96
CA LEU A 153 5.08 -2.23 35.53
C LEU A 153 4.35 -3.55 35.25
N SER A 154 4.54 -4.56 36.10
CA SER A 154 3.79 -5.83 36.03
C SER A 154 2.29 -5.66 36.29
N THR A 155 1.83 -4.57 36.92
CA THR A 155 0.40 -4.31 37.21
C THR A 155 -0.32 -3.52 36.11
N ILE A 156 0.39 -2.76 35.28
CA ILE A 156 -0.23 -1.88 34.28
C ILE A 156 -0.45 -2.57 32.91
N SER A 157 -1.17 -1.89 32.02
CA SER A 157 -1.51 -2.41 30.69
C SER A 157 -0.30 -2.47 29.75
N LYS A 158 -0.01 -3.65 29.20
CA LYS A 158 1.10 -3.86 28.25
C LYS A 158 0.76 -3.42 26.82
N LYS A 159 -0.53 -3.27 26.51
CA LYS A 159 -1.02 -2.84 25.19
C LYS A 159 -1.11 -1.32 25.03
N ARG A 160 -1.17 -0.59 26.16
CA ARG A 160 -1.36 0.88 26.18
C ARG A 160 -0.11 1.65 26.60
N VAL A 161 1.01 0.95 26.76
CA VAL A 161 2.29 1.53 27.13
C VAL A 161 3.35 0.98 26.19
N HIS A 162 4.12 1.87 25.59
CA HIS A 162 5.22 1.54 24.71
C HIS A 162 6.51 2.19 25.22
N PHE A 163 7.62 1.46 25.17
CA PHE A 163 8.93 1.98 25.54
C PHE A 163 9.81 2.18 24.31
N GLN A 164 10.32 3.39 24.11
CA GLN A 164 11.42 3.66 23.21
C GLN A 164 12.70 3.77 24.05
N VAL A 165 13.62 2.81 23.87
CA VAL A 165 14.80 2.67 24.73
C VAL A 165 16.06 3.03 23.95
N SER A 166 16.85 3.98 24.47
CA SER A 166 18.05 4.43 23.77
C SER A 166 19.20 3.41 23.79
N VAL A 167 19.76 3.09 22.63
CA VAL A 167 20.91 2.20 22.44
C VAL A 167 21.80 2.74 21.31
N ASP A 168 23.06 3.10 21.62
CA ASP A 168 23.96 3.71 20.62
C ASP A 168 24.84 2.74 19.82
N GLY A 169 24.62 1.43 19.94
CA GLY A 169 25.44 0.39 19.31
C GLY A 169 25.92 -0.64 20.32
N ASN A 170 27.05 -1.29 20.02
CA ASN A 170 27.69 -2.23 20.92
C ASN A 170 28.14 -1.57 22.25
N GLN A 171 28.53 -2.40 23.22
CA GLN A 171 28.94 -1.95 24.55
C GLN A 171 30.01 -0.85 24.54
N LYS A 172 31.05 -0.99 23.70
CA LYS A 172 32.15 -0.01 23.65
C LYS A 172 31.64 1.36 23.22
N ILE A 173 30.86 1.40 22.14
CA ILE A 173 30.33 2.66 21.59
C ILE A 173 29.28 3.25 22.53
N HIS A 174 28.38 2.43 23.05
CA HIS A 174 27.34 2.86 23.98
C HIS A 174 27.94 3.47 25.27
N ASP A 175 28.91 2.79 25.88
CA ASP A 175 29.57 3.29 27.09
C ASP A 175 30.39 4.56 26.83
N THR A 176 30.91 4.75 25.62
CA THR A 176 31.60 5.99 25.22
C THR A 176 30.66 7.20 25.30
N PHE A 177 29.40 7.04 24.88
CA PHE A 177 28.43 8.12 24.90
C PHE A 177 27.72 8.31 26.23
N ARG A 178 27.45 7.21 26.95
CA ARG A 178 26.51 7.19 28.09
C ARG A 178 27.15 6.87 29.43
N GLY A 179 28.46 6.64 29.44
CA GLY A 179 29.26 6.35 30.63
C GLY A 179 29.61 4.87 30.76
N LYS A 180 30.75 4.61 31.39
CA LYS A 180 31.28 3.24 31.60
C LYS A 180 30.27 2.34 32.31
N GLY A 181 29.99 1.16 31.74
CA GLY A 181 29.07 0.17 32.28
C GLY A 181 27.60 0.40 31.97
N ALA A 182 27.24 1.50 31.28
CA ALA A 182 25.86 1.84 30.96
C ALA A 182 25.17 0.76 30.11
N TYR A 183 25.86 0.18 29.14
CA TYR A 183 25.29 -0.85 28.27
C TYR A 183 24.94 -2.14 29.03
N ALA A 184 25.80 -2.56 29.97
CA ALA A 184 25.56 -3.77 30.75
C ALA A 184 24.31 -3.62 31.63
N GLU A 185 24.14 -2.46 32.27
CA GLU A 185 22.96 -2.12 33.06
C GLU A 185 21.70 -2.04 32.18
N LEU A 186 21.79 -1.34 31.05
CA LEU A 186 20.73 -1.24 30.05
C LEU A 186 20.26 -2.61 29.57
N LYS A 187 21.19 -3.50 29.17
CA LYS A 187 20.87 -4.84 28.69
C LYS A 187 20.07 -5.63 29.72
N LYS A 188 20.47 -5.57 31.00
CA LYS A 188 19.73 -6.21 32.11
C LYS A 188 18.31 -5.66 32.22
N ASN A 189 18.14 -4.34 32.21
CA ASN A 189 16.83 -3.69 32.36
C ASN A 189 15.91 -3.93 31.15
N LEU A 190 16.48 -3.96 29.95
CA LEU A 190 15.76 -4.24 28.71
C LEU A 190 15.24 -5.68 28.68
N ILE A 191 16.06 -6.66 29.09
CA ILE A 191 15.60 -8.06 29.24
C ILE A 191 14.41 -8.12 30.21
N ASN A 192 14.48 -7.41 31.33
CA ASN A 192 13.37 -7.36 32.29
C ASN A 192 12.09 -6.73 31.71
N LEU A 193 12.18 -5.63 30.94
CA LEU A 193 11.02 -5.05 30.25
C LEU A 193 10.35 -6.04 29.28
N LEU A 194 11.17 -6.75 28.51
CA LEU A 194 10.71 -7.72 27.52
C LEU A 194 10.08 -8.94 28.21
N GLN A 195 10.63 -9.38 29.34
CA GLN A 195 10.05 -10.46 30.16
C GLN A 195 8.69 -10.07 30.77
N ILE A 196 8.50 -8.80 31.15
CA ILE A 196 7.20 -8.30 31.60
C ILE A 196 6.18 -8.22 30.44
N GLY A 197 6.66 -8.15 29.20
CA GLY A 197 5.85 -8.24 27.99
C GLY A 197 5.47 -6.91 27.35
N PHE A 198 6.20 -5.83 27.61
CA PHE A 198 5.96 -4.55 26.94
C PHE A 198 6.51 -4.54 25.50
N PRO A 199 5.83 -3.87 24.57
CA PRO A 199 6.41 -3.55 23.27
C PRO A 199 7.54 -2.53 23.47
N VAL A 200 8.68 -2.80 22.83
CA VAL A 200 9.88 -1.96 22.89
C VAL A 200 10.35 -1.61 21.48
N THR A 201 10.77 -0.37 21.28
CA THR A 201 11.56 0.09 20.14
C THR A 201 12.96 0.46 20.61
N LEU A 202 14.00 -0.05 19.95
CA LEU A 202 15.38 0.39 20.21
C LEU A 202 15.67 1.65 19.40
N ALA A 203 16.19 2.68 20.05
CA ALA A 203 16.40 3.98 19.45
C ALA A 203 17.87 4.39 19.47
N MET A 204 18.42 4.80 18.34
CA MET A 204 19.82 5.20 18.23
C MET A 204 19.95 6.59 17.64
N CYS A 205 20.65 7.48 18.35
CA CYS A 205 21.03 8.78 17.81
C CYS A 205 22.24 8.60 16.89
N VAL A 206 22.02 8.63 15.58
CA VAL A 206 23.06 8.36 14.57
C VAL A 206 24.02 9.54 14.48
N ASN A 207 25.30 9.27 14.72
CA ASN A 207 26.39 10.21 14.68
C ASN A 207 27.64 9.57 14.04
N ARG A 208 28.70 10.35 13.88
CA ARG A 208 29.92 9.93 13.16
C ARG A 208 30.59 8.69 13.76
N LEU A 209 30.52 8.50 15.07
CA LEU A 209 31.21 7.41 15.76
C LEU A 209 30.39 6.11 15.77
N ASN A 210 29.06 6.18 15.69
CA ASN A 210 28.18 5.01 15.70
C ASN A 210 27.48 4.70 14.37
N LEU A 211 27.79 5.44 13.29
CA LEU A 211 27.19 5.21 11.97
C LEU A 211 27.25 3.74 11.52
N LYS A 212 28.39 3.08 11.74
CA LYS A 212 28.58 1.65 11.38
C LYS A 212 27.85 0.69 12.33
N GLU A 213 27.44 1.15 13.50
CA GLU A 213 26.71 0.36 14.49
C GLU A 213 25.22 0.23 14.17
N MET A 214 24.71 0.90 13.13
CA MET A 214 23.32 0.71 12.67
C MET A 214 23.04 -0.78 12.40
N VAL A 215 23.93 -1.46 11.67
CA VAL A 215 23.81 -2.90 11.40
C VAL A 215 23.90 -3.72 12.69
N SER A 216 24.80 -3.35 13.60
CA SER A 216 24.97 -4.01 14.90
C SER A 216 23.72 -3.89 15.78
N LEU A 217 23.02 -2.76 15.73
CA LEU A 217 21.77 -2.58 16.46
C LEU A 217 20.67 -3.54 15.99
N VAL A 218 20.62 -3.84 14.69
CA VAL A 218 19.72 -4.88 14.14
C VAL A 218 20.06 -6.26 14.69
N GLN A 219 21.35 -6.57 14.86
CA GLN A 219 21.79 -7.82 15.47
C GLN A 219 21.38 -7.89 16.95
N ILE A 220 21.57 -6.80 17.69
CA ILE A 220 21.18 -6.69 19.10
C ILE A 220 19.66 -6.86 19.25
N ALA A 221 18.86 -6.18 18.43
CA ALA A 221 17.41 -6.31 18.42
C ALA A 221 16.98 -7.77 18.17
N GLY A 222 17.60 -8.43 17.19
CA GLY A 222 17.33 -9.85 16.90
C GLY A 222 17.66 -10.78 18.06
N GLN A 223 18.80 -10.58 18.73
CA GLN A 223 19.19 -11.37 19.92
C GLN A 223 18.21 -11.18 21.08
N LEU A 224 17.70 -9.95 21.26
CA LEU A 224 16.75 -9.61 22.31
C LEU A 224 15.29 -9.86 21.90
N LYS A 225 15.03 -10.30 20.67
CA LYS A 225 13.68 -10.47 20.10
C LYS A 225 12.86 -9.17 20.08
N VAL A 226 13.53 -8.03 19.96
CA VAL A 226 12.89 -6.73 19.74
C VAL A 226 12.59 -6.58 18.25
N LYS A 227 11.37 -6.14 17.92
CA LYS A 227 10.89 -6.08 16.54
C LYS A 227 11.01 -4.72 15.88
N ASN A 228 11.33 -3.65 16.61
CA ASN A 228 11.32 -2.29 16.07
C ASN A 228 12.60 -1.54 16.44
N ILE A 229 13.13 -0.81 15.46
CA ILE A 229 14.30 0.05 15.60
C ILE A 229 13.97 1.43 15.02
N HIS A 230 14.42 2.46 15.70
CA HIS A 230 14.36 3.84 15.24
C HIS A 230 15.77 4.45 15.20
N TYR A 231 16.15 5.01 14.05
CA TYR A 231 17.37 5.80 13.92
C TYR A 231 17.00 7.28 14.00
N LEU A 232 17.40 7.93 15.08
CA LEU A 232 17.24 9.36 15.25
C LEU A 232 18.36 10.08 14.51
N TRP A 233 18.00 10.97 13.60
CA TRP A 233 18.96 11.88 12.99
C TRP A 233 19.44 12.92 14.01
N LEU A 234 20.73 13.20 14.04
CA LEU A 234 21.36 14.02 15.07
C LEU A 234 20.95 15.49 14.92
N PHE A 235 20.38 16.07 15.97
CA PHE A 235 20.19 17.51 16.05
C PHE A 235 21.52 18.19 16.44
N LEU A 236 21.94 19.19 15.65
CA LEU A 236 23.12 20.02 15.96
C LEU A 236 22.78 21.09 17.01
N LYS A 237 22.43 20.63 18.21
CA LYS A 237 22.03 21.45 19.37
C LYS A 237 22.61 20.87 20.66
N GLY A 238 22.67 21.68 21.71
CA GLY A 238 23.20 21.25 23.01
C GLY A 238 24.67 20.86 22.89
N LYS A 239 25.02 19.66 23.36
CA LYS A 239 26.39 19.13 23.28
C LYS A 239 26.85 18.82 21.85
N ALA A 240 25.92 18.61 20.92
CA ALA A 240 26.22 18.32 19.52
C ALA A 240 26.26 19.57 18.61
N LYS A 241 26.22 20.79 19.16
CA LYS A 241 26.15 22.03 18.37
C LYS A 241 27.36 22.24 17.43
N GLU A 242 28.54 21.76 17.81
CA GLU A 242 29.79 21.89 17.05
C GLU A 242 30.09 20.65 16.19
N GLU A 243 29.24 19.62 16.28
CA GLU A 243 29.35 18.44 15.43
C GLU A 243 29.04 18.80 13.98
N LYS A 244 29.61 18.01 13.08
CA LYS A 244 29.33 18.16 11.65
C LYS A 244 28.37 17.06 11.21
N VAL A 245 27.39 17.44 10.40
CA VAL A 245 26.46 16.49 9.78
C VAL A 245 27.23 15.41 9.01
N ILE A 246 26.74 14.18 9.08
CA ILE A 246 27.26 13.07 8.28
C ILE A 246 26.73 13.25 6.86
N LYS A 247 27.55 12.98 5.85
CA LYS A 247 27.11 12.97 4.46
C LYS A 247 25.93 12.00 4.26
N ASN A 248 24.86 12.45 3.60
CA ASN A 248 23.63 11.68 3.43
C ASN A 248 23.86 10.34 2.72
N GLU A 249 24.82 10.26 1.78
CA GLU A 249 25.15 9.02 1.06
C GLU A 249 25.72 7.96 2.00
N LEU A 250 26.49 8.36 3.03
CA LEU A 250 27.03 7.43 4.01
C LEU A 250 25.94 6.89 4.92
N ILE A 251 25.00 7.74 5.34
CA ILE A 251 23.83 7.33 6.12
C ILE A 251 22.98 6.37 5.29
N PHE A 252 22.70 6.72 4.04
CA PHE A 252 21.95 5.88 3.11
C PHE A 252 22.57 4.48 2.99
N HIS A 253 23.88 4.39 2.74
CA HIS A 253 24.56 3.09 2.61
C HIS A 253 24.44 2.21 3.86
N GLU A 254 24.65 2.76 5.06
CA GLU A 254 24.54 1.98 6.30
C GLU A 254 23.08 1.66 6.66
N LEU A 255 22.15 2.57 6.39
CA LEU A 255 20.71 2.34 6.56
C LEU A 255 20.22 1.18 5.67
N ILE A 256 20.64 1.13 4.40
CA ILE A 256 20.25 0.04 3.49
C ILE A 256 20.87 -1.30 3.91
N LYS A 257 22.12 -1.31 4.41
CA LYS A 257 22.70 -2.54 4.99
C LYS A 257 21.92 -3.02 6.20
N ALA A 258 21.59 -2.11 7.12
CA ALA A 258 20.78 -2.41 8.29
C ALA A 258 19.39 -2.93 7.89
N TYR A 259 18.76 -2.31 6.89
CA TYR A 259 17.45 -2.71 6.38
C TYR A 259 17.45 -4.13 5.80
N LYS A 260 18.43 -4.50 4.97
CA LYS A 260 18.54 -5.86 4.44
C LYS A 260 18.62 -6.91 5.55
N LEU A 261 19.48 -6.66 6.55
CA LEU A 261 19.61 -7.54 7.71
C LEU A 261 18.32 -7.58 8.55
N ALA A 262 17.61 -6.45 8.67
CA ALA A 262 16.37 -6.37 9.42
C ALA A 262 15.26 -7.20 8.76
N GLN A 263 15.19 -7.22 7.41
CA GLN A 263 14.26 -8.07 6.67
C GLN A 263 14.50 -9.56 6.95
N GLU A 264 15.77 -10.01 6.95
CA GLU A 264 16.13 -11.42 7.27
C GLU A 264 15.71 -11.82 8.70
N LYS A 265 15.72 -10.86 9.63
CA LYS A 265 15.40 -11.08 11.05
C LYS A 265 13.96 -10.75 11.42
N ASN A 266 13.12 -10.36 10.46
CA ASN A 266 11.76 -9.89 10.68
C ASN A 266 11.69 -8.73 11.72
N ILE A 267 12.58 -7.76 11.56
CA ILE A 267 12.68 -6.54 12.36
C ILE A 267 12.28 -5.35 11.48
N PHE A 268 11.49 -4.44 12.02
CA PHE A 268 11.07 -3.20 11.37
C PHE A 268 12.02 -2.06 11.73
N ILE A 269 12.32 -1.22 10.75
CA ILE A 269 13.06 0.03 10.95
C ILE A 269 12.09 1.18 10.65
N ASP A 270 11.74 1.97 11.66
CA ASP A 270 10.68 2.98 11.58
C ASP A 270 10.94 4.00 10.47
N ASN A 271 12.20 4.41 10.29
CA ASN A 271 12.62 5.31 9.19
C ASN A 271 12.28 4.75 7.80
N ILE A 272 12.31 3.43 7.62
CA ILE A 272 11.97 2.78 6.35
C ILE A 272 10.45 2.59 6.24
N GLU A 273 9.81 2.13 7.32
CA GLU A 273 8.37 1.84 7.30
C GLU A 273 7.54 3.12 7.11
N ILE A 274 7.98 4.27 7.62
CA ILE A 274 7.30 5.55 7.38
C ILE A 274 7.39 5.97 5.91
N ILE A 275 8.56 5.87 5.27
CA ILE A 275 8.72 6.20 3.85
C ILE A 275 7.89 5.24 2.99
N LYS A 276 7.84 3.94 3.33
CA LYS A 276 6.92 2.99 2.68
C LYS A 276 5.47 3.41 2.78
N SER A 277 5.02 3.85 3.96
CA SER A 277 3.64 4.31 4.17
C SER A 277 3.28 5.53 3.32
N GLN A 278 4.28 6.35 3.00
CA GLN A 278 4.12 7.54 2.19
C GLN A 278 4.09 7.22 0.69
N ILE A 279 5.11 6.50 0.19
CA ILE A 279 5.25 6.20 -1.26
C ILE A 279 4.21 5.18 -1.76
N PHE A 280 3.69 4.33 -0.87
CA PHE A 280 2.63 3.35 -1.15
C PHE A 280 1.30 3.76 -0.48
N SER A 281 0.98 5.06 -0.56
CA SER A 281 -0.30 5.63 -0.15
C SER A 281 -1.29 5.71 -1.32
N LEU A 282 -2.52 6.17 -1.04
CA LEU A 282 -3.56 6.30 -2.06
C LEU A 282 -3.22 7.40 -3.09
N PRO A 283 -3.57 7.19 -4.37
CA PRO A 283 -3.48 8.19 -5.43
C PRO A 283 -3.95 9.59 -5.02
N GLY A 284 -3.05 10.58 -5.11
CA GLY A 284 -3.37 11.97 -4.81
C GLY A 284 -3.04 12.43 -3.40
N THR A 285 -2.55 11.52 -2.53
CA THR A 285 -2.20 11.83 -1.14
C THR A 285 -0.98 12.73 -1.13
N ARG A 286 -1.06 13.84 -0.38
CA ARG A 286 0.02 14.82 -0.25
C ARG A 286 0.59 14.78 1.16
N PHE A 287 1.84 14.43 1.37
CA PHE A 287 2.50 14.70 2.63
C PHE A 287 3.05 16.13 2.60
N ASP A 288 2.67 16.97 3.55
CA ASP A 288 3.10 18.38 3.60
C ASP A 288 3.55 18.78 5.00
N LEU A 289 4.87 18.63 5.21
CA LEU A 289 5.56 18.84 6.48
C LEU A 289 5.02 17.98 7.63
N SER A 290 5.55 18.20 8.83
CA SER A 290 5.18 17.39 9.99
C SER A 290 3.87 17.80 10.65
N ASN A 291 3.39 16.92 11.54
CA ASN A 291 2.17 17.08 12.32
C ASN A 291 2.29 18.08 13.48
N ALA A 292 3.48 18.64 13.72
CA ALA A 292 3.73 19.63 14.76
C ALA A 292 2.88 20.90 14.53
N GLY A 293 2.16 21.32 15.57
CA GLY A 293 1.21 22.42 15.49
C GLY A 293 -0.11 22.09 14.77
N TRP A 294 -0.25 20.89 14.18
CA TRP A 294 -1.48 20.44 13.48
C TRP A 294 -2.21 19.31 14.20
N GLU A 295 -1.46 18.33 14.71
CA GLU A 295 -2.00 17.21 15.48
C GLU A 295 -1.22 16.96 16.77
N SER A 296 -0.10 17.67 16.95
CA SER A 296 0.84 17.48 18.06
C SER A 296 1.30 18.81 18.67
N LEU A 297 1.55 18.79 19.97
CA LEU A 297 2.18 19.85 20.77
C LEU A 297 3.11 19.24 21.80
N ALA A 298 4.07 20.03 22.29
CA ALA A 298 4.96 19.69 23.39
C ALA A 298 4.86 20.68 24.55
N ILE A 299 5.11 20.19 25.76
CA ILE A 299 5.03 20.94 27.01
C ILE A 299 6.35 20.79 27.74
N SER A 300 6.97 21.92 28.10
CA SER A 300 8.21 21.98 28.87
C SER A 300 7.95 21.70 30.37
N PRO A 301 8.99 21.39 31.16
CA PRO A 301 8.87 21.20 32.61
C PRO A 301 8.27 22.40 33.33
N GLU A 302 8.43 23.61 32.81
CA GLU A 302 7.95 24.86 33.42
C GLU A 302 6.50 25.17 33.02
N GLY A 303 5.95 24.46 32.02
CA GLY A 303 4.59 24.67 31.52
C GLY A 303 4.49 25.50 30.24
N HIS A 304 5.60 25.80 29.57
CA HIS A 304 5.57 26.44 28.25
C HIS A 304 5.19 25.43 27.18
N ILE A 305 4.44 25.89 26.18
CA ILE A 305 3.92 25.07 25.08
C ILE A 305 4.75 25.35 23.83
N TYR A 306 5.15 24.30 23.13
CA TYR A 306 5.96 24.34 21.92
C TYR A 306 5.33 23.48 20.82
N PRO A 307 5.67 23.70 19.54
CA PRO A 307 5.15 22.90 18.43
C PRO A 307 5.58 21.43 18.47
N SER A 308 6.81 21.16 18.96
CA SER A 308 7.41 19.83 18.99
C SER A 308 8.40 19.70 20.16
N PRO A 309 8.74 18.47 20.59
CA PRO A 309 9.65 18.26 21.72
C PRO A 309 11.08 18.75 21.46
N ALA A 310 11.58 18.66 20.22
CA ALA A 310 12.95 19.08 19.87
C ALA A 310 13.14 20.61 19.91
N LEU A 311 12.05 21.36 19.75
CA LEU A 311 12.03 22.82 19.71
C LEU A 311 11.82 23.48 21.08
N ILE A 312 11.72 22.70 22.14
CA ILE A 312 11.67 23.23 23.51
C ILE A 312 12.92 24.09 23.77
N TYR A 313 12.69 25.22 24.45
CA TYR A 313 13.64 26.30 24.74
C TYR A 313 14.07 27.17 23.54
N GLU A 314 13.54 26.94 22.34
CA GLU A 314 13.62 27.93 21.26
C GLU A 314 12.63 29.08 21.59
N LYS A 315 13.14 30.20 22.11
CA LYS A 315 12.32 31.29 22.65
C LYS A 315 11.26 31.81 21.66
N GLU A 316 11.64 31.93 20.39
CA GLU A 316 10.78 32.39 19.28
C GLU A 316 9.63 31.42 18.97
N LEU A 317 9.72 30.19 19.46
CA LEU A 317 8.75 29.13 19.23
C LEU A 317 7.86 28.83 20.43
N ASN A 318 7.98 29.61 21.51
CA ASN A 318 7.07 29.50 22.64
C ASN A 318 5.65 29.90 22.20
N ALA A 319 4.74 28.95 22.18
CA ALA A 319 3.37 29.14 21.73
C ALA A 319 2.47 29.77 22.79
N GLY A 320 2.87 29.71 24.06
CA GLY A 320 2.08 30.14 25.21
C GLY A 320 2.39 29.28 26.45
N HIS A 321 1.61 29.44 27.50
CA HIS A 321 1.78 28.71 28.76
C HIS A 321 0.50 27.95 29.15
N ILE A 322 0.63 26.83 29.85
CA ILE A 322 -0.53 26.01 30.27
C ILE A 322 -1.56 26.78 31.12
N SER A 323 -1.15 27.86 31.79
CA SER A 323 -2.06 28.71 32.58
C SER A 323 -3.08 29.47 31.73
N GLU A 324 -2.82 29.62 30.43
CA GLU A 324 -3.75 30.23 29.48
C GLU A 324 -4.82 29.22 28.99
N GLY A 325 -4.68 27.94 29.37
CA GLY A 325 -5.48 26.81 28.88
C GLY A 325 -4.97 26.29 27.54
N ILE A 326 -4.81 24.97 27.43
CA ILE A 326 -4.22 24.32 26.24
C ILE A 326 -5.05 24.62 25.00
N LYS A 327 -6.38 24.58 25.12
CA LYS A 327 -7.29 24.89 24.02
C LYS A 327 -7.07 26.29 23.45
N ASN A 328 -6.88 27.27 24.33
CA ASN A 328 -6.69 28.65 23.93
C ASN A 328 -5.37 28.83 23.20
N VAL A 329 -4.28 28.29 23.76
CA VAL A 329 -2.96 28.31 23.11
C VAL A 329 -3.01 27.58 21.76
N TRP A 330 -3.59 26.39 21.72
CA TRP A 330 -3.74 25.59 20.51
C TRP A 330 -4.45 26.35 19.38
N LEU A 331 -5.54 27.04 19.69
CA LEU A 331 -6.34 27.71 18.66
C LEU A 331 -5.84 29.11 18.29
N LYS A 332 -5.25 29.85 19.23
CA LYS A 332 -4.98 31.29 19.07
C LYS A 332 -3.50 31.67 19.03
N SER A 333 -2.59 30.74 19.26
CA SER A 333 -1.16 31.06 19.28
C SER A 333 -0.68 31.54 17.89
N PRO A 334 -0.08 32.74 17.78
CA PRO A 334 0.41 33.27 16.51
C PRO A 334 1.48 32.39 15.85
N ILE A 335 2.34 31.76 16.64
CA ILE A 335 3.39 30.90 16.10
C ILE A 335 2.84 29.57 15.59
N LEU A 336 1.83 29.00 16.26
CA LEU A 336 1.14 27.81 15.75
C LEU A 336 0.39 28.13 14.46
N GLU A 337 -0.25 29.31 14.38
CA GLU A 337 -0.88 29.78 13.15
C GLU A 337 0.14 29.93 12.00
N LYS A 338 1.31 30.53 12.28
CA LYS A 338 2.41 30.64 11.31
C LYS A 338 2.87 29.26 10.81
N ILE A 339 3.06 28.30 11.70
CA ILE A 339 3.42 26.92 11.33
C ILE A 339 2.33 26.30 10.47
N ARG A 340 1.05 26.42 10.85
CA ARG A 340 -0.08 25.86 10.09
C ARG A 340 -0.19 26.43 8.67
N LYS A 341 0.09 27.72 8.51
CA LYS A 341 0.13 28.40 7.20
C LYS A 341 1.35 28.04 6.36
N THR A 342 2.43 27.56 6.96
CA THR A 342 3.64 27.17 6.23
C THR A 342 3.36 25.89 5.44
N SER A 343 3.72 25.86 4.15
CA SER A 343 3.61 24.70 3.27
C SER A 343 4.86 24.56 2.39
N LEU A 344 5.13 23.35 1.90
CA LEU A 344 6.18 23.09 0.91
C LEU A 344 5.99 23.88 -0.39
N ILE A 345 4.76 24.29 -0.73
CA ILE A 345 4.51 25.04 -1.97
C ILE A 345 5.09 26.47 -1.93
N ASP A 346 5.21 27.04 -0.74
CA ASP A 346 5.62 28.45 -0.54
C ASP A 346 7.14 28.61 -0.45
N ASN A 347 7.92 27.55 -0.70
CA ASN A 347 9.37 27.55 -0.51
C ASN A 347 10.14 27.22 -1.80
N ASP A 348 11.02 28.13 -2.21
CA ASP A 348 11.81 28.00 -3.44
C ASP A 348 12.78 26.80 -3.43
N LEU A 349 13.28 26.37 -2.27
CA LEU A 349 14.18 25.19 -2.17
C LEU A 349 13.44 23.87 -2.44
N GLU A 350 12.12 23.87 -2.25
CA GLU A 350 11.24 22.75 -2.54
C GLU A 350 10.68 22.83 -3.96
N GLN A 351 10.71 24.01 -4.60
CA GLN A 351 10.36 24.14 -6.01
C GLN A 351 11.32 23.31 -6.87
N GLY A 352 10.76 22.49 -7.76
CA GLY A 352 11.52 21.53 -8.57
C GLY A 352 11.78 20.16 -7.92
N ASP A 353 11.69 20.01 -6.59
CA ASP A 353 11.72 18.65 -6.01
C ASP A 353 10.43 17.92 -6.32
N ALA A 354 10.60 16.88 -7.13
CA ALA A 354 9.53 16.05 -7.57
C ALA A 354 8.90 15.21 -6.44
N MET A 355 9.69 14.81 -5.45
CA MET A 355 9.25 13.91 -4.39
C MET A 355 8.67 14.64 -3.18
N ARG A 356 8.77 15.99 -3.11
CA ARG A 356 8.43 16.77 -1.91
C ARG A 356 7.07 16.41 -1.27
N PHE A 357 6.01 16.26 -2.06
CA PHE A 357 4.67 15.90 -1.55
C PHE A 357 4.45 14.40 -1.42
N LEU A 358 5.35 13.59 -1.98
CA LEU A 358 5.34 12.16 -1.75
C LEU A 358 5.99 11.83 -0.40
N ILE A 359 7.06 12.53 -0.02
CA ILE A 359 7.82 12.25 1.22
C ILE A 359 7.64 13.30 2.34
N GLY A 360 6.95 14.40 2.06
CA GLY A 360 6.67 15.46 3.04
C GLY A 360 7.75 16.52 3.23
N GLY A 361 8.76 16.54 2.34
CA GLY A 361 9.93 17.43 2.44
C GLY A 361 10.90 16.98 3.53
N GLY A 362 11.50 17.94 4.24
CA GLY A 362 12.37 17.69 5.39
C GLY A 362 11.65 17.73 6.73
N ASP A 363 12.34 17.31 7.79
CA ASP A 363 11.87 17.48 9.17
C ASP A 363 11.92 18.97 9.56
N ILE A 364 10.81 19.48 10.09
CA ILE A 364 10.68 20.91 10.42
C ILE A 364 11.54 21.31 11.61
N ASP A 365 11.79 20.36 12.53
CA ASP A 365 12.57 20.62 13.75
C ASP A 365 14.03 20.81 13.35
N HIS A 366 14.54 19.92 12.48
CA HIS A 366 15.88 20.02 11.91
C HIS A 366 16.04 21.28 11.07
N SER A 367 15.06 21.57 10.21
CA SER A 367 15.07 22.79 9.39
C SER A 367 15.17 24.05 10.26
N TYR A 368 14.37 24.13 11.33
CA TYR A 368 14.38 25.30 12.21
C TYR A 368 15.69 25.42 13.00
N ILE A 369 16.23 24.30 13.50
CA ILE A 369 17.48 24.31 14.25
C ILE A 369 18.65 24.73 13.35
N ALA A 370 18.69 24.27 12.11
CA ALA A 370 19.77 24.55 11.17
C ALA A 370 19.68 25.94 10.51
N GLY A 371 18.46 26.38 10.16
CA GLY A 371 18.26 27.57 9.33
C GLY A 371 17.30 28.62 9.89
N LYS A 372 16.65 28.39 11.04
CA LYS A 372 15.56 29.25 11.58
C LYS A 372 14.36 29.41 10.63
N HIS A 373 14.19 28.45 9.73
CA HIS A 373 13.06 28.31 8.82
C HIS A 373 12.49 26.89 8.94
N PHE A 374 11.17 26.72 8.81
CA PHE A 374 10.53 25.41 8.96
C PHE A 374 10.68 24.48 7.74
N VAL A 375 11.19 24.99 6.61
CA VAL A 375 11.24 24.27 5.34
C VAL A 375 12.61 24.46 4.69
N GLY A 376 13.13 23.41 4.04
CA GLY A 376 14.29 23.47 3.14
C GLY A 376 15.68 23.42 3.80
N HIS A 377 15.77 23.51 5.13
CA HIS A 377 17.05 23.55 5.86
C HIS A 377 17.37 22.27 6.63
N ASP A 378 16.56 21.21 6.52
CA ASP A 378 16.85 19.91 7.12
C ASP A 378 18.16 19.36 6.53
N PRO A 379 19.23 19.15 7.33
CA PRO A 379 20.49 18.62 6.82
C PRO A 379 20.39 17.21 6.23
N TYR A 380 19.33 16.49 6.58
CA TYR A 380 19.04 15.12 6.13
C TYR A 380 18.07 15.07 4.94
N ARG A 381 17.65 16.23 4.39
CA ARG A 381 16.65 16.32 3.31
C ARG A 381 16.95 15.41 2.13
N GLU A 382 18.21 15.31 1.70
CA GLU A 382 18.61 14.51 0.53
C GLU A 382 18.57 13.00 0.79
N LEU A 383 18.51 12.56 2.05
CA LEU A 383 18.43 11.15 2.41
C LEU A 383 17.06 10.55 2.05
N TYR A 384 15.97 11.28 2.28
CA TYR A 384 14.61 10.73 2.13
C TYR A 384 14.27 10.35 0.68
N PRO A 385 14.57 11.18 -0.35
CA PRO A 385 14.38 10.79 -1.76
C PRO A 385 15.21 9.56 -2.14
N GLN A 386 16.45 9.43 -1.65
CA GLN A 386 17.29 8.26 -1.92
C GLN A 386 16.67 6.97 -1.36
N VAL A 387 16.17 7.01 -0.12
CA VAL A 387 15.48 5.89 0.52
C VAL A 387 14.19 5.56 -0.24
N ALA A 388 13.39 6.56 -0.60
CA ALA A 388 12.15 6.37 -1.34
C ALA A 388 12.41 5.73 -2.72
N LEU A 389 13.37 6.24 -3.50
CA LEU A 389 13.76 5.69 -4.80
C LEU A 389 14.29 4.26 -4.68
N TYR A 390 15.09 3.97 -3.64
CA TYR A 390 15.52 2.60 -3.36
C TYR A 390 14.32 1.68 -3.12
N LEU A 391 13.40 2.04 -2.24
CA LEU A 391 12.23 1.22 -1.93
C LEU A 391 11.32 1.01 -3.15
N LEU A 392 11.09 2.06 -3.95
CA LEU A 392 10.36 1.95 -5.22
C LEU A 392 11.07 0.99 -6.18
N SER A 393 12.40 1.07 -6.29
CA SER A 393 13.18 0.18 -7.14
C SER A 393 13.06 -1.29 -6.72
N GLN A 394 13.08 -1.55 -5.41
CA GLN A 394 12.95 -2.91 -4.86
C GLN A 394 11.54 -3.46 -5.11
N GLU A 395 10.52 -2.62 -4.98
CA GLU A 395 9.13 -3.03 -5.22
C GLU A 395 8.90 -3.36 -6.69
N VAL A 396 9.36 -2.49 -7.60
CA VAL A 396 9.24 -2.70 -9.05
C VAL A 396 9.91 -3.99 -9.50
N GLN A 397 11.01 -4.40 -8.86
CA GLN A 397 11.72 -5.65 -9.18
C GLN A 397 10.95 -6.93 -8.85
N LYS A 398 9.90 -6.86 -8.00
CA LYS A 398 9.08 -8.02 -7.63
C LYS A 398 8.10 -8.44 -8.73
N TYR A 399 7.80 -7.54 -9.66
CA TYR A 399 6.84 -7.78 -10.72
C TYR A 399 7.58 -8.11 -12.03
N PRO A 400 7.03 -9.02 -12.85
CA PRO A 400 7.63 -9.34 -14.15
C PRO A 400 7.68 -8.08 -15.03
N CYS A 401 8.83 -7.82 -15.65
CA CYS A 401 9.05 -6.72 -16.59
C CYS A 401 9.51 -7.30 -17.93
N LYS A 402 8.64 -7.30 -18.94
CA LYS A 402 8.99 -7.82 -20.27
C LYS A 402 9.32 -6.70 -21.27
N ASP A 403 8.60 -5.58 -21.22
CA ASP A 403 8.66 -4.48 -22.22
C ASP A 403 8.59 -3.07 -21.56
N ILE A 404 8.53 -2.02 -22.40
CA ILE A 404 8.27 -0.63 -22.00
C ILE A 404 6.85 -0.50 -21.41
N GLY A 405 6.73 -0.03 -20.16
CA GLY A 405 5.43 0.17 -19.51
C GLY A 405 5.48 0.63 -18.04
N ILE A 406 4.30 0.82 -17.45
CA ILE A 406 4.09 1.08 -16.02
C ILE A 406 4.06 -0.27 -15.30
N ILE A 407 5.13 -0.55 -14.55
CA ILE A 407 5.27 -1.76 -13.75
C ILE A 407 4.55 -1.62 -12.42
N CYS A 408 4.43 -0.41 -11.88
CA CYS A 408 3.71 -0.14 -10.65
C CYS A 408 3.21 1.30 -10.68
N ARG A 409 1.98 1.54 -10.25
CA ARG A 409 1.38 2.86 -10.10
C ARG A 409 1.11 3.11 -8.62
N MET A 410 1.25 4.36 -8.17
CA MET A 410 0.82 4.76 -6.83
C MET A 410 -0.63 4.29 -6.60
N GLY A 411 -0.91 3.63 -5.48
CA GLY A 411 -2.20 3.01 -5.20
C GLY A 411 -2.36 1.54 -5.61
N ASP A 412 -1.52 1.00 -6.49
CA ASP A 412 -1.55 -0.43 -6.83
C ASP A 412 -1.24 -1.28 -5.60
N ARG A 413 -0.29 -0.78 -4.80
CA ARG A 413 0.12 -1.32 -3.52
C ARG A 413 -0.18 -0.29 -2.44
N LEU A 414 -0.80 -0.74 -1.36
CA LEU A 414 -1.11 0.04 -0.18
C LEU A 414 -0.38 -0.54 1.02
N TYR A 415 0.55 0.25 1.59
CA TYR A 415 1.36 -0.21 2.71
C TYR A 415 0.68 -0.04 4.06
N ARG A 416 -0.06 1.06 4.30
CA ARG A 416 -0.96 1.25 5.45
C ARG A 416 -2.18 2.04 5.00
N CYS A 417 -3.37 1.58 5.40
CA CYS A 417 -4.62 2.31 5.16
C CYS A 417 -5.01 3.00 6.46
N GLU A 418 -4.55 4.24 6.67
CA GLU A 418 -5.06 5.08 7.76
C GLU A 418 -6.25 5.88 7.24
N SER A 419 -7.40 5.70 7.88
CA SER A 419 -8.58 6.51 7.60
C SER A 419 -8.34 7.93 8.05
N THR A 420 -8.37 8.85 7.10
CA THR A 420 -8.26 10.27 7.36
C THR A 420 -9.19 11.00 6.41
N ASP A 421 -9.86 12.03 6.92
CA ASP A 421 -10.90 12.74 6.16
C ASP A 421 -10.33 13.76 5.17
N SER A 422 -9.00 13.82 4.98
CA SER A 422 -8.38 14.86 4.15
C SER A 422 -7.22 14.32 3.29
N PRO A 423 -7.05 14.87 2.07
CA PRO A 423 -6.06 14.40 1.10
C PRO A 423 -4.62 14.81 1.43
N VAL A 424 -4.43 15.73 2.37
CA VAL A 424 -3.11 16.20 2.82
C VAL A 424 -2.78 15.50 4.11
N GLN A 425 -1.72 14.70 4.17
CA GLN A 425 -1.19 14.06 5.37
C GLN A 425 0.04 14.78 5.91
N PHE A 426 0.42 14.42 7.13
CA PHE A 426 1.60 14.97 7.78
C PHE A 426 2.66 13.89 8.00
N THR A 427 3.93 14.30 8.00
CA THR A 427 5.01 13.48 8.54
C THR A 427 5.06 13.59 10.07
N HIS A 428 5.88 12.77 10.71
CA HIS A 428 6.09 12.82 12.16
C HIS A 428 7.46 13.40 12.49
N SER A 429 7.61 13.93 13.71
CA SER A 429 8.89 14.42 14.22
C SER A 429 9.91 13.29 14.32
N ASN A 430 11.18 13.59 14.01
CA ASN A 430 12.32 12.68 14.15
C ASN A 430 12.44 12.01 15.54
N CYS A 431 11.82 12.53 16.61
CA CYS A 431 11.84 11.89 17.93
C CYS A 431 11.07 10.55 18.02
N VAL A 432 9.92 10.45 17.35
CA VAL A 432 9.14 9.20 17.19
C VAL A 432 8.45 9.25 15.83
N LEU A 433 8.77 8.30 14.95
CA LEU A 433 8.17 8.26 13.61
C LEU A 433 6.89 7.41 13.54
N SER A 434 6.80 6.34 14.33
CA SER A 434 5.58 5.50 14.37
C SER A 434 5.49 4.67 15.64
N LEU A 435 4.29 4.16 15.95
CA LEU A 435 4.08 3.14 16.96
C LEU A 435 3.89 1.77 16.29
N PRO A 436 4.43 0.68 16.88
CA PRO A 436 4.22 -0.66 16.35
C PRO A 436 2.81 -1.15 16.69
N ASP A 437 1.88 -0.99 15.75
CA ASP A 437 0.74 -1.89 15.46
C ASP A 437 -0.36 -1.15 14.69
N LYS A 438 -0.51 -1.45 13.39
CA LYS A 438 -1.79 -1.38 12.66
C LYS A 438 -1.77 -2.44 11.54
N ASP A 439 -2.49 -3.53 11.73
CA ASP A 439 -2.68 -4.58 10.73
C ASP A 439 -3.46 -4.03 9.51
N ASN A 440 -2.87 -4.10 8.31
CA ASN A 440 -3.50 -3.62 7.06
C ASN A 440 -4.83 -4.30 6.71
N TYR A 441 -5.07 -5.49 7.26
CA TYR A 441 -6.25 -6.30 6.96
C TYR A 441 -7.39 -6.12 7.97
N TYR A 442 -7.19 -5.36 9.04
CA TYR A 442 -8.14 -5.25 10.14
C TYR A 442 -9.51 -4.72 9.69
N LEU A 443 -9.53 -3.68 8.84
CA LEU A 443 -10.73 -3.00 8.37
C LEU A 443 -11.61 -3.89 7.49
N VAL A 444 -11.00 -4.62 6.53
CA VAL A 444 -11.73 -5.55 5.66
C VAL A 444 -12.27 -6.72 6.51
N LYS A 445 -11.44 -7.26 7.41
CA LYS A 445 -11.87 -8.34 8.32
C LYS A 445 -13.05 -7.91 9.19
N SER A 446 -13.05 -6.70 9.76
CA SER A 446 -14.12 -6.24 10.64
C SER A 446 -15.43 -6.01 9.89
N PHE A 447 -15.40 -5.36 8.72
CA PHE A 447 -16.60 -5.11 7.91
C PHE A 447 -17.29 -6.43 7.51
N TYR A 448 -16.55 -7.39 6.95
CA TYR A 448 -17.11 -8.66 6.49
C TYR A 448 -17.45 -9.64 7.62
N SER A 449 -16.77 -9.57 8.78
CA SER A 449 -17.15 -10.37 9.95
C SER A 449 -18.46 -9.88 10.56
N LEU A 450 -18.68 -8.56 10.68
CA LEU A 450 -19.94 -7.98 11.18
C LEU A 450 -21.10 -8.23 10.22
N ALA A 451 -20.83 -8.15 8.93
CA ALA A 451 -21.76 -8.46 7.85
C ALA A 451 -22.20 -9.94 7.78
N ALA A 452 -21.43 -10.87 8.37
CA ALA A 452 -21.82 -12.28 8.49
C ALA A 452 -22.96 -12.46 9.51
N GLU A 453 -23.08 -11.55 10.49
CA GLU A 453 -24.08 -11.61 11.56
C GLU A 453 -25.32 -10.76 11.25
N LYS A 454 -25.18 -9.67 10.48
CA LYS A 454 -26.29 -8.81 10.05
C LYS A 454 -26.22 -8.49 8.55
N VAL A 455 -27.28 -8.84 7.82
CA VAL A 455 -27.41 -8.56 6.38
C VAL A 455 -27.49 -7.04 6.15
N ASN A 456 -26.54 -6.49 5.39
CA ASN A 456 -26.61 -5.10 4.93
C ASN A 456 -27.62 -5.00 3.78
N LYS A 457 -28.67 -4.16 3.95
CA LYS A 457 -29.74 -3.99 2.94
C LYS A 457 -29.38 -3.02 1.81
N ASP A 458 -28.28 -2.28 1.96
CA ASP A 458 -27.89 -1.22 1.01
C ASP A 458 -27.11 -1.77 -0.22
N ILE A 459 -26.69 -3.04 -0.20
CA ILE A 459 -25.99 -3.71 -1.30
C ILE A 459 -26.95 -4.73 -1.93
N VAL A 460 -27.49 -4.41 -3.10
CA VAL A 460 -28.40 -5.30 -3.83
C VAL A 460 -27.60 -6.03 -4.90
N ASN A 461 -27.48 -7.36 -4.80
CA ASN A 461 -26.94 -8.17 -5.89
C ASN A 461 -28.03 -8.29 -7.00
N PRO A 462 -27.77 -7.85 -8.24
CA PRO A 462 -28.75 -7.87 -9.31
C PRO A 462 -28.98 -9.26 -9.93
N VAL A 463 -28.16 -10.27 -9.59
CA VAL A 463 -28.23 -11.58 -10.24
C VAL A 463 -29.23 -12.51 -9.56
N HIS A 464 -30.25 -12.91 -10.32
CA HIS A 464 -31.13 -14.04 -10.03
C HIS A 464 -30.61 -15.31 -10.71
N TYR A 465 -30.45 -16.39 -9.94
CA TYR A 465 -30.12 -17.71 -10.48
C TYR A 465 -31.39 -18.45 -10.86
N GLU A 466 -31.37 -19.12 -12.02
CA GLU A 466 -32.38 -20.11 -12.36
C GLU A 466 -32.42 -21.21 -11.28
N GLU A 467 -33.62 -21.61 -10.84
CA GLU A 467 -33.78 -22.59 -9.74
C GLU A 467 -33.03 -23.90 -10.05
N THR A 468 -33.00 -24.30 -11.32
CA THR A 468 -32.26 -25.47 -11.80
C THR A 468 -30.75 -25.39 -11.55
N GLN A 469 -30.17 -24.19 -11.41
CA GLN A 469 -28.73 -23.97 -11.20
C GLN A 469 -28.31 -24.01 -9.73
N VAL A 470 -29.25 -23.77 -8.80
CA VAL A 470 -28.97 -23.67 -7.36
C VAL A 470 -29.78 -24.65 -6.51
N ALA A 471 -30.66 -25.46 -7.11
CA ALA A 471 -31.51 -26.44 -6.42
C ALA A 471 -30.73 -27.40 -5.50
N HIS A 472 -29.48 -27.74 -5.83
CA HIS A 472 -28.62 -28.62 -5.03
C HIS A 472 -27.96 -27.92 -3.82
N ILE A 473 -28.10 -26.60 -3.72
CA ILE A 473 -27.48 -25.77 -2.68
C ILE A 473 -28.51 -25.54 -1.56
N PRO A 474 -28.14 -25.55 -0.26
CA PRO A 474 -29.07 -25.23 0.81
C PRO A 474 -29.62 -23.80 0.72
N ILE A 475 -30.92 -23.58 0.98
CA ILE A 475 -31.56 -22.25 0.89
C ILE A 475 -30.84 -21.19 1.74
N LYS A 476 -30.37 -21.59 2.93
CA LYS A 476 -29.56 -20.74 3.83
C LYS A 476 -28.28 -20.20 3.18
N CYS A 477 -27.73 -20.91 2.19
CA CYS A 477 -26.52 -20.57 1.46
C CYS A 477 -26.80 -19.93 0.09
N ARG A 478 -28.04 -20.00 -0.40
CA ARG A 478 -28.49 -19.34 -1.66
C ARG A 478 -28.70 -17.84 -1.48
N LYS A 479 -28.96 -17.38 -0.26
CA LYS A 479 -29.10 -15.95 0.05
C LYS A 479 -27.72 -15.30 0.05
N ARG A 480 -27.44 -14.48 -0.96
CA ARG A 480 -26.25 -13.64 -1.02
C ARG A 480 -26.41 -12.45 -0.09
N SER A 481 -25.32 -12.13 0.61
CA SER A 481 -25.19 -10.82 1.26
C SER A 481 -24.37 -9.83 0.40
N TYR A 482 -23.46 -10.29 -0.50
CA TYR A 482 -22.52 -9.42 -1.22
C TYR A 482 -22.14 -9.98 -2.62
N GLY A 483 -22.08 -9.14 -3.67
CA GLY A 483 -21.66 -9.50 -5.03
C GLY A 483 -22.25 -8.58 -6.12
N CYS A 484 -21.55 -8.40 -7.25
CA CYS A 484 -21.95 -7.51 -8.35
C CYS A 484 -22.25 -8.23 -9.68
N GLY A 485 -22.01 -9.54 -9.75
CA GLY A 485 -22.28 -10.39 -10.92
C GLY A 485 -22.30 -11.88 -10.56
N SER A 486 -22.17 -12.77 -11.55
CA SER A 486 -21.92 -14.20 -11.32
C SER A 486 -20.97 -14.77 -12.38
N PRO A 487 -19.65 -14.68 -12.15
CA PRO A 487 -18.65 -15.13 -13.11
C PRO A 487 -18.74 -16.63 -13.43
N VAL A 488 -19.21 -17.48 -12.51
CA VAL A 488 -19.38 -18.94 -12.76
C VAL A 488 -20.41 -19.25 -13.86
N LEU A 489 -21.34 -18.33 -14.13
CA LEU A 489 -22.29 -18.48 -15.21
C LEU A 489 -21.67 -18.11 -16.56
N ASP A 490 -20.72 -17.18 -16.56
CA ASP A 490 -20.13 -16.58 -17.78
C ASP A 490 -18.85 -17.29 -18.25
N CYS A 491 -18.20 -18.07 -17.39
CA CYS A 491 -16.88 -18.64 -17.66
C CYS A 491 -16.87 -19.93 -18.51
N GLU A 492 -18.00 -20.36 -19.06
CA GLU A 492 -18.11 -21.53 -19.97
C GLU A 492 -17.43 -22.81 -19.42
N LEU A 493 -17.71 -23.18 -18.17
CA LEU A 493 -17.10 -24.34 -17.53
C LEU A 493 -17.41 -25.66 -18.24
N SER A 494 -16.38 -26.48 -18.38
CA SER A 494 -16.46 -27.83 -18.94
C SER A 494 -16.23 -28.90 -17.86
N LYS A 495 -16.73 -30.12 -18.10
CA LYS A 495 -16.48 -31.26 -17.21
C LYS A 495 -14.97 -31.55 -17.11
N GLY A 496 -14.49 -31.87 -15.90
CA GLY A 496 -13.09 -32.18 -15.64
C GLY A 496 -12.18 -30.96 -15.41
N GLU A 497 -12.67 -29.72 -15.58
CA GLU A 497 -11.86 -28.53 -15.32
C GLU A 497 -11.58 -28.30 -13.83
N VAL A 498 -10.44 -27.67 -13.54
CA VAL A 498 -10.09 -27.15 -12.21
C VAL A 498 -10.46 -25.67 -12.14
N LEU A 499 -11.40 -25.32 -11.26
CA LEU A 499 -11.79 -23.93 -10.98
C LEU A 499 -11.26 -23.46 -9.62
N VAL A 500 -10.80 -22.21 -9.56
CA VAL A 500 -10.45 -21.51 -8.32
C VAL A 500 -11.32 -20.28 -8.17
N ASP A 501 -12.02 -20.16 -7.05
CA ASP A 501 -12.82 -18.99 -6.66
C ASP A 501 -12.09 -18.15 -5.61
N LEU A 502 -11.79 -16.90 -5.95
CA LEU A 502 -11.04 -15.97 -5.12
C LEU A 502 -11.96 -15.01 -4.37
N GLY A 503 -11.91 -15.09 -3.03
CA GLY A 503 -12.88 -14.44 -2.17
C GLY A 503 -14.19 -15.21 -2.11
N SER A 504 -14.09 -16.54 -1.97
CA SER A 504 -15.22 -17.47 -2.10
C SER A 504 -16.34 -17.27 -1.07
N GLY A 505 -16.07 -16.56 0.03
CA GLY A 505 -17.03 -16.30 1.09
C GLY A 505 -17.63 -17.60 1.64
N SER A 506 -18.97 -17.69 1.64
CA SER A 506 -19.70 -18.89 2.04
C SER A 506 -19.81 -19.98 0.96
N GLY A 507 -19.16 -19.80 -0.20
CA GLY A 507 -18.95 -20.85 -1.19
C GLY A 507 -19.99 -20.97 -2.32
N LEU A 508 -20.90 -20.01 -2.49
CA LEU A 508 -21.99 -20.13 -3.47
C LEU A 508 -21.50 -20.41 -4.90
N GLU A 509 -20.54 -19.64 -5.41
CA GLU A 509 -19.99 -19.82 -6.77
C GLU A 509 -19.25 -21.17 -6.86
N CYS A 510 -18.53 -21.58 -5.82
CA CYS A 510 -17.93 -22.91 -5.72
C CYS A 510 -18.96 -24.02 -5.85
N PHE A 511 -20.12 -23.92 -5.18
CA PHE A 511 -21.16 -24.95 -5.24
C PHE A 511 -21.81 -25.05 -6.63
N ILE A 512 -21.98 -23.93 -7.33
CA ILE A 512 -22.47 -23.94 -8.72
C ILE A 512 -21.41 -24.58 -9.62
N ALA A 513 -20.14 -24.20 -9.46
CA ALA A 513 -19.02 -24.74 -10.23
C ALA A 513 -18.87 -26.25 -10.03
N ALA A 514 -18.97 -26.74 -8.79
CA ALA A 514 -18.78 -28.14 -8.42
C ALA A 514 -19.64 -29.09 -9.24
N ARG A 515 -20.92 -28.74 -9.43
CA ARG A 515 -21.84 -29.51 -10.26
C ARG A 515 -21.51 -29.42 -11.75
N LYS A 516 -21.08 -28.25 -12.25
CA LYS A 516 -20.75 -28.03 -13.67
C LYS A 516 -19.50 -28.79 -14.10
N VAL A 517 -18.44 -28.77 -13.29
CA VAL A 517 -17.19 -29.48 -13.60
C VAL A 517 -17.30 -30.99 -13.38
N GLY A 518 -18.27 -31.44 -12.58
CA GLY A 518 -18.55 -32.85 -12.34
C GLY A 518 -17.47 -33.55 -11.48
N GLU A 519 -17.66 -34.84 -11.25
CA GLU A 519 -16.83 -35.65 -10.35
C GLU A 519 -15.34 -35.69 -10.74
N SER A 520 -15.03 -35.64 -12.04
CA SER A 520 -13.65 -35.62 -12.53
C SER A 520 -12.98 -34.24 -12.46
N GLY A 521 -13.73 -33.18 -12.18
CA GLY A 521 -13.22 -31.82 -12.00
C GLY A 521 -12.84 -31.53 -10.55
N LYS A 522 -12.36 -30.31 -10.29
CA LYS A 522 -12.00 -29.86 -8.93
C LYS A 522 -12.33 -28.39 -8.75
N VAL A 523 -12.79 -28.02 -7.57
CA VAL A 523 -13.11 -26.63 -7.20
C VAL A 523 -12.37 -26.24 -5.93
N TYR A 524 -11.62 -25.15 -5.98
CA TYR A 524 -10.98 -24.55 -4.82
C TYR A 524 -11.66 -23.22 -4.47
N GLY A 525 -12.09 -23.06 -3.22
CA GLY A 525 -12.55 -21.77 -2.68
C GLY A 525 -11.49 -21.18 -1.77
N ILE A 526 -10.99 -19.98 -2.09
CA ILE A 526 -9.98 -19.27 -1.30
C ILE A 526 -10.64 -18.08 -0.61
N ASP A 527 -10.47 -17.96 0.71
CA ASP A 527 -10.94 -16.80 1.47
C ASP A 527 -10.01 -16.48 2.65
N MET A 528 -9.93 -15.21 3.03
CA MET A 528 -9.13 -14.78 4.19
C MET A 528 -9.88 -14.94 5.52
N SER A 529 -11.22 -15.05 5.48
CA SER A 529 -12.07 -15.15 6.66
C SER A 529 -12.29 -16.60 7.04
N LYS A 530 -11.69 -17.00 8.18
CA LYS A 530 -11.94 -18.33 8.78
C LYS A 530 -13.42 -18.55 9.07
N THR A 531 -14.16 -17.50 9.44
CA THR A 531 -15.60 -17.56 9.71
C THR A 531 -16.37 -17.93 8.44
N MET A 532 -16.07 -17.29 7.31
CA MET A 532 -16.73 -17.59 6.03
C MET A 532 -16.40 -19.00 5.53
N LEU A 533 -15.15 -19.43 5.64
CA LEU A 533 -14.74 -20.78 5.27
C LEU A 533 -15.44 -21.86 6.12
N ASN A 534 -15.71 -21.60 7.39
CA ASN A 534 -16.46 -22.54 8.22
C ASN A 534 -17.90 -22.69 7.73
N LEU A 535 -18.58 -21.58 7.41
CA LEU A 535 -19.93 -21.62 6.80
C LEU A 535 -19.93 -22.37 5.46
N ALA A 536 -18.90 -22.16 4.64
CA ALA A 536 -18.76 -22.86 3.36
C ALA A 536 -18.59 -24.38 3.55
N ARG A 537 -17.76 -24.80 4.51
CA ARG A 537 -17.54 -26.24 4.83
C ARG A 537 -18.77 -26.90 5.43
N GLU A 538 -19.53 -26.20 6.26
CA GLU A 538 -20.81 -26.69 6.77
C GLU A 538 -21.81 -26.91 5.63
N ALA A 539 -21.92 -25.95 4.72
CA ALA A 539 -22.78 -26.05 3.54
C ALA A 539 -22.33 -27.14 2.56
N GLN A 540 -21.01 -27.33 2.43
CA GLN A 540 -20.40 -28.34 1.57
C GLN A 540 -20.93 -29.74 1.89
N ILE A 541 -21.17 -30.09 3.17
CA ILE A 541 -21.69 -31.40 3.57
C ILE A 541 -23.05 -31.69 2.91
N GLU A 542 -23.97 -30.73 2.96
CA GLU A 542 -25.30 -30.85 2.35
C GLU A 542 -25.21 -30.85 0.82
N VAL A 543 -24.35 -30.01 0.24
CA VAL A 543 -24.15 -29.94 -1.22
C VAL A 543 -23.60 -31.27 -1.75
N VAL A 544 -22.60 -31.85 -1.09
CA VAL A 544 -22.01 -33.16 -1.45
C VAL A 544 -23.07 -34.25 -1.44
N LYS A 545 -23.95 -34.26 -0.43
CA LYS A 545 -25.08 -35.19 -0.38
C LYS A 545 -26.03 -35.01 -1.57
N ASN A 546 -26.27 -33.77 -1.99
CA ASN A 546 -27.20 -33.47 -3.08
C ASN A 546 -26.63 -33.72 -4.48
N ILE A 547 -25.31 -33.58 -4.68
CA ILE A 547 -24.65 -33.82 -5.98
C ILE A 547 -24.07 -35.24 -6.13
N GLY A 548 -23.85 -35.95 -5.02
CA GLY A 548 -23.41 -37.35 -4.99
C GLY A 548 -21.90 -37.58 -4.97
N PHE A 549 -21.08 -36.52 -4.98
CA PHE A 549 -19.62 -36.59 -4.93
C PHE A 549 -19.03 -35.35 -4.26
N ASN A 550 -17.76 -35.41 -3.84
CA ASN A 550 -17.04 -34.27 -3.27
C ASN A 550 -15.80 -33.92 -4.08
N ASN A 551 -15.90 -32.86 -4.86
CA ASN A 551 -14.81 -32.30 -5.66
C ASN A 551 -14.40 -30.89 -5.21
N MET A 552 -14.76 -30.48 -3.98
CA MET A 552 -14.55 -29.12 -3.48
C MET A 552 -13.55 -29.07 -2.33
N GLU A 553 -12.78 -27.99 -2.25
CA GLU A 553 -11.81 -27.75 -1.18
C GLU A 553 -11.72 -26.26 -0.83
N PHE A 554 -11.89 -25.93 0.45
CA PHE A 554 -11.88 -24.55 0.94
C PHE A 554 -10.60 -24.27 1.72
N LEU A 555 -9.79 -23.32 1.24
CA LEU A 555 -8.47 -23.00 1.78
C LEU A 555 -8.43 -21.57 2.33
N HIS A 556 -7.75 -21.41 3.47
CA HIS A 556 -7.48 -20.10 4.03
C HIS A 556 -6.26 -19.48 3.35
N GLY A 557 -6.42 -18.32 2.73
CA GLY A 557 -5.37 -17.65 1.99
C GLY A 557 -5.67 -16.18 1.71
N PHE A 558 -4.69 -15.47 1.19
CA PHE A 558 -4.83 -14.08 0.75
C PHE A 558 -4.79 -14.04 -0.78
N LEU A 559 -5.39 -13.00 -1.38
CA LEU A 559 -5.38 -12.86 -2.85
C LEU A 559 -3.97 -12.63 -3.40
N GLU A 560 -3.11 -12.06 -2.57
CA GLU A 560 -1.72 -11.73 -2.88
C GLU A 560 -0.76 -12.90 -2.60
N ASP A 561 -1.24 -13.99 -2.02
CA ASP A 561 -0.46 -15.18 -1.65
C ASP A 561 -1.37 -16.41 -1.66
N ILE A 562 -1.66 -16.89 -2.88
CA ILE A 562 -2.65 -17.95 -3.09
C ILE A 562 -2.02 -19.29 -2.72
N PRO A 563 -2.60 -20.07 -1.77
CA PRO A 563 -2.00 -21.30 -1.23
C PRO A 563 -2.19 -22.50 -2.18
N LEU A 564 -1.88 -22.31 -3.46
CA LEU A 564 -1.97 -23.30 -4.52
C LEU A 564 -0.66 -23.32 -5.31
N VAL A 565 -0.32 -24.48 -5.86
CA VAL A 565 0.85 -24.65 -6.72
C VAL A 565 0.65 -23.99 -8.09
N ASP A 566 1.75 -23.75 -8.80
CA ASP A 566 1.74 -23.15 -10.13
C ASP A 566 0.96 -24.00 -11.14
N ALA A 567 0.32 -23.35 -12.12
CA ALA A 567 -0.33 -23.99 -13.25
C ALA A 567 -1.29 -25.15 -12.90
N ILE A 568 -2.09 -24.98 -11.85
CA ILE A 568 -3.10 -25.95 -11.42
C ILE A 568 -4.50 -25.66 -11.97
N ALA A 569 -4.85 -24.39 -12.19
CA ALA A 569 -6.22 -23.96 -12.50
C ALA A 569 -6.45 -23.84 -14.01
N ASP A 570 -7.57 -24.35 -14.50
CA ASP A 570 -8.06 -24.07 -15.86
C ASP A 570 -8.85 -22.74 -15.87
N VAL A 571 -9.57 -22.46 -14.78
CA VAL A 571 -10.39 -21.25 -14.60
C VAL A 571 -10.15 -20.61 -13.25
N VAL A 572 -9.99 -19.30 -13.21
CA VAL A 572 -10.01 -18.50 -11.98
C VAL A 572 -11.18 -17.52 -12.04
N ILE A 573 -11.99 -17.48 -10.99
CA ILE A 573 -13.08 -16.52 -10.85
C ILE A 573 -12.91 -15.64 -9.62
N SER A 574 -13.51 -14.47 -9.65
CA SER A 574 -13.69 -13.62 -8.47
C SER A 574 -14.90 -12.70 -8.66
N ASN A 575 -15.60 -12.41 -7.58
CA ASN A 575 -16.78 -11.56 -7.61
C ASN A 575 -16.70 -10.47 -6.54
N CYS A 576 -16.39 -9.25 -6.96
CA CYS A 576 -16.41 -8.04 -6.13
C CYS A 576 -15.38 -8.02 -4.98
N VAL A 577 -14.24 -8.73 -5.12
CA VAL A 577 -13.20 -8.80 -4.07
C VAL A 577 -11.87 -8.20 -4.50
N ILE A 578 -11.54 -8.14 -5.81
CA ILE A 578 -10.23 -7.66 -6.28
C ILE A 578 -10.03 -6.17 -5.92
N ASN A 579 -11.08 -5.34 -5.96
CA ASN A 579 -11.04 -3.95 -5.52
C ASN A 579 -10.53 -3.77 -4.06
N LEU A 580 -10.75 -4.76 -3.19
CA LEU A 580 -10.36 -4.75 -1.77
C LEU A 580 -8.90 -5.11 -1.55
N SER A 581 -8.24 -5.72 -2.55
CA SER A 581 -6.85 -6.11 -2.46
C SER A 581 -5.96 -4.90 -2.16
N PRO A 582 -5.07 -5.00 -1.15
CA PRO A 582 -4.03 -4.01 -0.91
C PRO A 582 -2.87 -4.07 -1.92
N ASP A 583 -2.75 -5.12 -2.74
CA ASP A 583 -1.72 -5.24 -3.78
C ASP A 583 -2.32 -5.89 -5.03
N LYS A 584 -3.08 -5.10 -5.78
CA LYS A 584 -3.87 -5.58 -6.93
C LYS A 584 -3.00 -6.23 -8.00
N ARG A 585 -1.81 -5.68 -8.19
CA ARG A 585 -0.85 -6.18 -9.18
C ARG A 585 -0.28 -7.52 -8.77
N LYS A 586 0.02 -7.74 -7.48
CA LYS A 586 0.40 -9.05 -6.97
C LYS A 586 -0.75 -10.06 -7.05
N THR A 587 -1.99 -9.64 -6.78
CA THR A 587 -3.17 -10.50 -6.98
C THR A 587 -3.28 -11.00 -8.41
N PHE A 588 -3.18 -10.13 -9.42
CA PHE A 588 -3.21 -10.59 -10.81
C PHE A 588 -1.99 -11.44 -11.19
N ALA A 589 -0.81 -11.15 -10.63
CA ALA A 589 0.37 -11.99 -10.84
C ALA A 589 0.19 -13.41 -10.25
N GLU A 590 -0.41 -13.53 -9.07
CA GLU A 590 -0.78 -14.82 -8.47
C GLU A 590 -1.82 -15.57 -9.30
N ILE A 591 -2.82 -14.87 -9.84
CA ILE A 591 -3.79 -15.45 -10.79
C ILE A 591 -3.05 -16.02 -12.01
N ILE A 592 -2.12 -15.28 -12.61
CA ILE A 592 -1.29 -15.79 -13.71
C ILE A 592 -0.50 -17.01 -13.24
N ARG A 593 0.11 -16.99 -12.04
CA ARG A 593 0.93 -18.08 -11.54
C ARG A 593 0.15 -19.40 -11.48
N ILE A 594 -1.04 -19.39 -10.87
CA ILE A 594 -1.86 -20.59 -10.68
C ILE A 594 -2.57 -21.06 -11.94
N LEU A 595 -2.81 -20.19 -12.92
CA LEU A 595 -3.43 -20.58 -14.19
C LEU A 595 -2.51 -21.50 -15.00
N LYS A 596 -3.06 -22.57 -15.57
CA LYS A 596 -2.42 -23.37 -16.62
C LYS A 596 -2.18 -22.51 -17.87
N PRO A 597 -1.16 -22.80 -18.70
CA PRO A 597 -1.05 -22.19 -20.01
C PRO A 597 -2.34 -22.39 -20.82
N GLY A 598 -2.95 -21.30 -21.31
CA GLY A 598 -4.27 -21.33 -21.96
C GLY A 598 -5.48 -21.31 -21.02
N GLY A 599 -5.26 -21.34 -19.70
CA GLY A 599 -6.30 -21.13 -18.70
C GLY A 599 -6.79 -19.67 -18.70
N ARG A 600 -7.95 -19.44 -18.09
CA ARG A 600 -8.70 -18.18 -18.19
C ARG A 600 -9.15 -17.64 -16.84
N LEU A 601 -9.20 -16.32 -16.70
CA LEU A 601 -9.90 -15.65 -15.61
C LEU A 601 -11.24 -15.10 -16.07
N PHE A 602 -12.20 -15.07 -15.16
CA PHE A 602 -13.49 -14.38 -15.30
C PHE A 602 -13.79 -13.66 -14.00
N ILE A 603 -13.75 -12.33 -14.03
CA ILE A 603 -13.91 -11.52 -12.83
C ILE A 603 -15.06 -10.55 -13.05
N SER A 604 -15.94 -10.47 -12.05
CA SER A 604 -16.92 -9.39 -11.91
C SER A 604 -16.43 -8.46 -10.81
N ASP A 605 -16.25 -7.17 -11.09
CA ASP A 605 -15.80 -6.20 -10.09
C ASP A 605 -16.37 -4.80 -10.32
N ILE A 606 -16.21 -3.93 -9.33
CA ILE A 606 -16.59 -2.52 -9.42
C ILE A 606 -15.42 -1.69 -9.95
N VAL A 607 -15.68 -0.91 -10.99
CA VAL A 607 -14.73 0.02 -11.61
C VAL A 607 -15.34 1.42 -11.75
N SER A 608 -14.49 2.38 -12.11
CA SER A 608 -14.86 3.76 -12.42
C SER A 608 -14.25 4.19 -13.76
N ASP A 609 -14.89 5.14 -14.45
CA ASP A 609 -14.34 5.71 -15.69
C ASP A 609 -13.20 6.69 -15.40
N GLU A 610 -13.32 7.40 -14.28
CA GLU A 610 -12.39 8.44 -13.86
C GLU A 610 -11.58 8.02 -12.63
N LEU A 611 -10.58 8.83 -12.26
CA LEU A 611 -9.90 8.66 -10.99
C LEU A 611 -10.82 9.11 -9.86
N ILE A 612 -11.09 8.21 -8.92
CA ILE A 612 -11.92 8.50 -7.75
C ILE A 612 -11.18 9.44 -6.78
N PRO A 613 -11.88 10.42 -6.19
CA PRO A 613 -11.28 11.37 -5.26
C PRO A 613 -10.93 10.70 -3.92
N LEU A 614 -9.98 11.30 -3.19
CA LEU A 614 -9.44 10.72 -1.98
C LEU A 614 -10.45 10.59 -0.83
N ASP A 615 -11.41 11.50 -0.74
CA ASP A 615 -12.49 11.45 0.25
C ASP A 615 -13.46 10.27 0.03
N ILE A 616 -13.47 9.66 -1.17
CA ILE A 616 -14.11 8.38 -1.44
C ILE A 616 -13.16 7.22 -1.10
N GLN A 617 -11.88 7.33 -1.50
CA GLN A 617 -10.89 6.25 -1.31
C GLN A 617 -10.56 5.97 0.16
N TYR A 618 -10.43 7.02 0.99
CA TYR A 618 -10.15 6.93 2.42
C TYR A 618 -11.37 6.61 3.28
N ASN A 619 -12.58 6.74 2.73
CA ASN A 619 -13.80 6.46 3.48
C ASN A 619 -13.94 4.96 3.75
N GLU A 620 -13.82 4.57 5.01
CA GLU A 620 -13.83 3.16 5.43
C GLU A 620 -15.12 2.44 5.02
N LYS A 621 -16.27 3.11 5.12
CA LYS A 621 -17.56 2.55 4.73
C LYS A 621 -17.60 2.28 3.23
N LEU A 622 -17.25 3.28 2.41
CA LEU A 622 -17.22 3.13 0.95
C LEU A 622 -16.19 2.09 0.50
N ARG A 623 -15.08 1.96 1.23
CA ARG A 623 -14.09 0.92 0.97
C ARG A 623 -14.65 -0.49 1.23
N GLY A 624 -15.37 -0.69 2.33
CA GLY A 624 -16.09 -1.94 2.61
C GLY A 624 -17.22 -2.24 1.62
N GLU A 625 -17.80 -1.20 1.01
CA GLU A 625 -18.81 -1.31 -0.05
C GLU A 625 -18.23 -1.52 -1.46
N CYS A 626 -16.94 -1.87 -1.57
CA CYS A 626 -16.22 -2.08 -2.84
C CYS A 626 -16.06 -0.83 -3.72
N ILE A 627 -16.33 0.36 -3.18
CA ILE A 627 -16.27 1.65 -3.91
C ILE A 627 -14.90 2.31 -3.72
N GLY A 628 -14.43 2.44 -2.48
CA GLY A 628 -13.18 3.14 -2.17
C GLY A 628 -11.91 2.49 -2.73
N GLY A 629 -12.00 1.20 -3.10
CA GLY A 629 -10.91 0.44 -3.74
C GLY A 629 -11.07 0.23 -5.25
N ALA A 630 -12.13 0.76 -5.86
CA ALA A 630 -12.44 0.55 -7.27
C ALA A 630 -11.33 1.08 -8.18
N MET A 631 -10.92 0.29 -9.17
CA MET A 631 -9.94 0.72 -10.16
C MET A 631 -10.58 1.56 -11.25
N GLN A 632 -9.75 2.38 -11.91
CA GLN A 632 -10.14 3.00 -13.16
C GLN A 632 -10.15 1.95 -14.28
N GLU A 633 -11.24 1.83 -15.04
CA GLU A 633 -11.46 0.78 -16.05
C GLU A 633 -10.32 0.71 -17.07
N LYS A 634 -9.91 1.86 -17.63
CA LYS A 634 -8.79 1.93 -18.58
C LYS A 634 -7.49 1.35 -18.01
N TYR A 635 -7.25 1.54 -16.71
CA TYR A 635 -6.02 1.09 -16.07
C TYR A 635 -6.06 -0.39 -15.68
N LEU A 636 -7.25 -0.92 -15.37
CA LEU A 636 -7.45 -2.36 -15.16
C LEU A 636 -7.00 -3.15 -16.39
N PHE A 637 -7.49 -2.78 -17.59
CA PHE A 637 -7.13 -3.47 -18.82
C PHE A 637 -5.63 -3.37 -19.13
N TYR A 638 -5.07 -2.18 -18.98
CA TYR A 638 -3.62 -1.97 -19.09
C TYR A 638 -2.81 -2.87 -18.15
N MET A 639 -3.24 -3.02 -16.89
CA MET A 639 -2.55 -3.87 -15.92
C MET A 639 -2.56 -5.35 -16.34
N LEU A 640 -3.70 -5.84 -16.86
CA LEU A 640 -3.82 -7.21 -17.34
C LEU A 640 -2.86 -7.47 -18.51
N GLU A 641 -2.86 -6.58 -19.51
CA GLU A 641 -1.96 -6.65 -20.67
C GLU A 641 -0.49 -6.62 -20.23
N ASN A 642 -0.13 -5.70 -19.35
CA ASN A 642 1.24 -5.52 -18.89
C ASN A 642 1.78 -6.73 -18.10
N LEU A 643 0.91 -7.44 -17.37
CA LEU A 643 1.26 -8.68 -16.69
C LEU A 643 1.38 -9.88 -17.65
N GLY A 644 0.91 -9.74 -18.88
CA GLY A 644 1.01 -10.75 -19.94
C GLY A 644 -0.23 -11.61 -20.11
N PHE A 645 -1.40 -11.13 -19.67
CA PHE A 645 -2.66 -11.68 -20.15
C PHE A 645 -2.87 -11.32 -21.63
N GLN A 646 -3.60 -12.19 -22.32
CA GLN A 646 -4.03 -12.03 -23.71
C GLN A 646 -5.54 -12.25 -23.80
N MET A 647 -6.14 -11.95 -24.95
CA MET A 647 -7.56 -12.12 -25.24
C MET A 647 -8.43 -11.50 -24.15
N ILE A 648 -8.22 -10.22 -23.90
CA ILE A 648 -8.91 -9.53 -22.83
C ILE A 648 -10.24 -9.02 -23.37
N HIS A 649 -11.34 -9.42 -22.73
CA HIS A 649 -12.69 -9.07 -23.17
C HIS A 649 -13.46 -8.43 -22.02
N LEU A 650 -14.05 -7.27 -22.30
CA LEU A 650 -15.15 -6.74 -21.49
C LEU A 650 -16.44 -7.44 -21.92
N LYS A 651 -16.96 -8.33 -21.06
CA LYS A 651 -18.15 -9.15 -21.35
C LYS A 651 -19.45 -8.42 -21.01
N LYS A 652 -19.48 -7.74 -19.88
CA LYS A 652 -20.66 -7.03 -19.37
C LYS A 652 -20.22 -5.74 -18.68
N ARG A 653 -21.04 -4.70 -18.78
CA ARG A 653 -20.86 -3.42 -18.09
C ARG A 653 -22.22 -2.83 -17.75
N PHE A 654 -22.50 -2.67 -16.46
CA PHE A 654 -23.76 -2.10 -15.98
C PHE A 654 -23.50 -0.91 -15.05
N PRO A 655 -24.31 0.17 -15.12
CA PRO A 655 -24.30 1.19 -14.09
C PRO A 655 -24.56 0.57 -12.72
N TYR A 656 -23.72 0.86 -11.73
CA TYR A 656 -23.86 0.35 -10.38
C TYR A 656 -24.40 1.41 -9.43
N ARG A 657 -23.64 2.50 -9.25
CA ARG A 657 -24.00 3.58 -8.32
C ARG A 657 -23.29 4.88 -8.67
N ILE A 658 -23.89 6.01 -8.30
CA ILE A 658 -23.22 7.32 -8.29
C ILE A 658 -22.88 7.69 -6.85
N VAL A 659 -21.63 8.05 -6.58
CA VAL A 659 -21.16 8.49 -5.26
C VAL A 659 -20.43 9.82 -5.42
N LYS A 660 -20.94 10.88 -4.78
CA LYS A 660 -20.38 12.24 -4.86
C LYS A 660 -20.09 12.73 -6.29
N GLY A 661 -20.99 12.41 -7.24
CA GLY A 661 -20.85 12.79 -8.66
C GLY A 661 -19.99 11.86 -9.52
N TYR A 662 -19.35 10.83 -8.93
CA TYR A 662 -18.59 9.82 -9.66
C TYR A 662 -19.43 8.58 -9.92
N THR A 663 -19.46 8.12 -11.17
CA THR A 663 -20.21 6.93 -11.59
C THR A 663 -19.34 5.69 -11.49
N PHE A 664 -19.90 4.65 -10.87
CA PHE A 664 -19.30 3.34 -10.72
C PHE A 664 -20.08 2.32 -11.56
N TYR A 665 -19.36 1.33 -12.08
CA TYR A 665 -19.91 0.29 -12.93
C TYR A 665 -19.54 -1.09 -12.41
N ALA A 666 -20.48 -2.01 -12.52
CA ALA A 666 -20.20 -3.43 -12.38
C ALA A 666 -19.75 -3.95 -13.75
N VAL A 667 -18.51 -4.40 -13.85
CA VAL A 667 -17.94 -4.96 -15.08
C VAL A 667 -17.64 -6.44 -14.89
N THR A 668 -17.99 -7.26 -15.89
CA THR A 668 -17.49 -8.63 -16.01
C THR A 668 -16.49 -8.66 -17.15
N TYR A 669 -15.28 -9.12 -16.89
CA TYR A 669 -14.24 -9.25 -17.88
C TYR A 669 -13.56 -10.61 -17.82
N SER A 670 -12.99 -11.02 -18.94
CA SER A 670 -12.21 -12.26 -19.06
C SER A 670 -10.85 -11.99 -19.66
N ALA A 671 -9.86 -12.78 -19.29
CA ALA A 671 -8.52 -12.73 -19.85
C ALA A 671 -7.84 -14.11 -19.79
N TYR A 672 -6.89 -14.38 -20.67
CA TYR A 672 -6.27 -15.69 -20.84
C TYR A 672 -4.77 -15.65 -20.57
N LYS A 673 -4.25 -16.69 -19.92
CA LYS A 673 -2.80 -16.88 -19.79
C LYS A 673 -2.24 -17.41 -21.10
N LYS A 674 -1.17 -16.79 -21.58
CA LYS A 674 -0.46 -17.20 -22.80
C LYS A 674 -0.19 -18.71 -22.86
N ARG A 675 -0.46 -19.33 -24.01
CA ARG A 675 -0.17 -20.75 -24.28
C ARG A 675 1.33 -20.98 -24.54
N ARG A 676 1.83 -22.18 -24.23
CA ARG A 676 3.24 -22.54 -24.48
C ARG A 676 3.60 -22.66 -25.98
N LYS A 677 2.63 -23.06 -26.80
CA LYS A 677 2.75 -23.14 -28.26
C LYS A 677 1.54 -22.45 -28.88
N GLU A 678 1.78 -21.42 -29.68
CA GLU A 678 0.75 -20.73 -30.47
C GLU A 678 0.89 -21.19 -31.92
N LYS A 679 -0.22 -21.62 -32.54
CA LYS A 679 -0.23 -21.91 -33.97
C LYS A 679 -0.28 -20.58 -34.72
N LYS A 680 0.47 -20.46 -35.80
CA LYS A 680 0.35 -19.32 -36.71
C LYS A 680 -0.88 -19.54 -37.59
N LYS A 681 -1.72 -18.52 -37.71
CA LYS A 681 -2.89 -18.51 -38.59
C LYS A 681 -2.76 -17.35 -39.56
N ASN A 682 -3.17 -17.57 -40.81
CA ASN A 682 -3.32 -16.49 -41.77
C ASN A 682 -4.74 -15.95 -41.68
N VAL A 683 -4.89 -14.65 -41.44
CA VAL A 683 -6.20 -14.02 -41.36
C VAL A 683 -6.31 -12.80 -42.27
N VAL A 684 -7.54 -12.44 -42.62
CA VAL A 684 -7.89 -11.15 -43.23
C VAL A 684 -8.93 -10.47 -42.34
N TYR A 685 -8.60 -9.29 -41.82
CA TYR A 685 -9.56 -8.48 -41.06
C TYR A 685 -10.59 -7.85 -42.00
N ARG A 686 -11.88 -8.04 -41.72
CA ARG A 686 -13.00 -7.59 -42.58
C ARG A 686 -13.41 -6.14 -42.31
N GLY A 687 -13.15 -5.61 -41.12
CA GLY A 687 -13.63 -4.29 -40.68
C GLY A 687 -14.57 -4.37 -39.47
N PRO A 688 -15.28 -3.28 -39.13
CA PRO A 688 -15.51 -2.08 -39.94
C PRO A 688 -14.38 -1.03 -39.89
N PHE A 689 -13.46 -1.10 -38.92
CA PHE A 689 -12.40 -0.11 -38.77
C PHE A 689 -11.30 -0.27 -39.83
N LYS A 690 -10.44 0.74 -39.97
CA LYS A 690 -9.32 0.71 -40.94
C LYS A 690 -8.30 -0.37 -40.61
N ALA A 691 -8.07 -0.59 -39.32
CA ALA A 691 -7.20 -1.62 -38.78
C ALA A 691 -7.62 -1.96 -37.34
N VAL A 692 -7.11 -3.08 -36.84
CA VAL A 692 -7.18 -3.49 -35.43
C VAL A 692 -5.78 -3.83 -34.95
N VAL A 693 -5.56 -3.81 -33.63
CA VAL A 693 -4.27 -4.16 -33.03
C VAL A 693 -4.43 -5.45 -32.25
N ALA A 694 -3.57 -6.43 -32.54
CA ALA A 694 -3.50 -7.68 -31.79
C ALA A 694 -2.80 -7.49 -30.45
N ASP A 695 -2.98 -8.43 -29.51
CA ASP A 695 -2.36 -8.38 -28.17
C ASP A 695 -0.81 -8.34 -28.19
N ASP A 696 -0.19 -8.78 -29.30
CA ASP A 696 1.25 -8.70 -29.50
C ASP A 696 1.72 -7.33 -30.04
N GLY A 697 0.79 -6.39 -30.26
CA GLY A 697 1.03 -5.06 -30.80
C GLY A 697 0.97 -4.98 -32.32
N LYS A 698 0.76 -6.11 -33.02
CA LYS A 698 0.72 -6.13 -34.48
C LYS A 698 -0.55 -5.45 -35.00
N ILE A 699 -0.37 -4.47 -35.89
CA ILE A 699 -1.47 -3.81 -36.60
C ILE A 699 -1.94 -4.74 -37.74
N ILE A 700 -3.23 -5.06 -37.76
CA ILE A 700 -3.90 -5.86 -38.78
C ILE A 700 -4.82 -4.94 -39.58
N TYR A 701 -4.40 -4.61 -40.80
CA TYR A 701 -5.16 -3.77 -41.70
C TYR A 701 -6.32 -4.52 -42.33
N ARG A 702 -7.43 -3.81 -42.52
CA ARG A 702 -8.60 -4.34 -43.21
C ARG A 702 -8.23 -4.78 -44.63
N GLY A 703 -8.62 -5.99 -45.02
CA GLY A 703 -8.41 -6.54 -46.36
C GLY A 703 -6.98 -7.05 -46.64
N ILE A 704 -6.04 -6.95 -45.69
CA ILE A 704 -4.65 -7.41 -45.88
C ILE A 704 -4.45 -8.77 -45.19
N LYS A 705 -3.95 -9.76 -45.95
CA LYS A 705 -3.55 -11.07 -45.40
C LYS A 705 -2.43 -10.86 -44.38
N THR A 706 -2.70 -11.26 -43.15
CA THR A 706 -1.79 -11.07 -42.02
C THR A 706 -1.63 -12.37 -41.26
N GLU A 707 -0.38 -12.79 -41.04
CA GLU A 707 -0.10 -13.90 -40.13
C GLU A 707 -0.23 -13.43 -38.68
N ILE A 708 -1.00 -14.14 -37.87
CA ILE A 708 -1.17 -13.85 -36.44
C ILE A 708 -0.81 -15.06 -35.59
N HIS A 709 -0.34 -14.82 -34.37
CA HIS A 709 -0.21 -15.85 -33.36
C HIS A 709 -1.59 -16.14 -32.76
N SER A 710 -2.09 -17.37 -32.92
CA SER A 710 -3.39 -17.75 -32.35
C SER A 710 -3.28 -17.99 -30.85
N GLY A 711 -3.44 -16.92 -30.07
CA GLY A 711 -4.22 -17.00 -28.84
C GLY A 711 -5.71 -17.21 -29.16
N ILE A 712 -6.15 -16.67 -30.30
CA ILE A 712 -7.53 -16.63 -30.82
C ILE A 712 -8.01 -18.01 -31.31
N ASP A 713 -8.25 -18.93 -30.38
CA ASP A 713 -8.57 -20.33 -30.72
C ASP A 713 -10.01 -20.73 -30.37
N LYS A 714 -10.81 -19.83 -29.78
CA LYS A 714 -12.26 -20.00 -29.64
C LYS A 714 -12.94 -18.90 -30.43
N ASN A 715 -13.16 -19.17 -31.71
CA ASN A 715 -13.82 -18.35 -32.70
C ASN A 715 -13.19 -16.95 -32.84
N LEU A 716 -12.33 -16.79 -33.87
CA LEU A 716 -12.31 -15.51 -34.57
C LEU A 716 -13.79 -15.20 -34.85
N ASP A 717 -14.28 -14.10 -34.29
CA ASP A 717 -15.63 -13.66 -34.58
C ASP A 717 -15.77 -13.45 -36.09
N GLU A 718 -16.98 -13.16 -36.54
CA GLU A 718 -17.22 -12.91 -37.96
C GLU A 718 -16.42 -11.70 -38.50
N THR A 719 -15.65 -10.97 -37.70
CA THR A 719 -14.82 -9.85 -38.18
C THR A 719 -13.53 -10.28 -38.88
N PHE A 720 -13.11 -11.54 -38.77
CA PHE A 720 -11.93 -12.07 -39.48
C PHE A 720 -12.26 -13.25 -40.38
N PHE A 721 -11.61 -13.32 -41.53
CA PHE A 721 -11.52 -14.54 -42.32
C PHE A 721 -10.25 -15.29 -41.94
N GLU A 722 -10.38 -16.52 -41.45
CA GLU A 722 -9.28 -17.48 -41.30
C GLU A 722 -9.05 -18.17 -42.64
N LEU A 723 -7.80 -18.17 -43.11
CA LEU A 723 -7.43 -18.71 -44.41
C LEU A 723 -6.68 -20.03 -44.27
N ASN A 724 -7.01 -21.01 -45.12
CA ASN A 724 -6.19 -22.21 -45.29
C ASN A 724 -4.93 -21.93 -46.15
N GLU A 725 -4.14 -22.96 -46.41
CA GLU A 725 -2.90 -22.87 -47.21
C GLU A 725 -3.15 -22.32 -48.63
N ASN A 726 -4.32 -22.59 -49.20
CA ASN A 726 -4.73 -22.13 -50.53
C ASN A 726 -5.38 -20.74 -50.52
N GLY A 727 -5.51 -20.10 -49.35
CA GLY A 727 -6.13 -18.79 -49.21
C GLY A 727 -7.67 -18.81 -49.17
N ALA A 728 -8.30 -19.98 -49.10
CA ALA A 728 -9.74 -20.09 -48.95
C ALA A 728 -10.15 -19.85 -47.48
N VAL A 729 -11.31 -19.22 -47.30
CA VAL A 729 -11.89 -18.94 -45.97
C VAL A 729 -12.45 -20.24 -45.38
N ILE A 730 -12.11 -20.53 -44.12
CA ILE A 730 -12.49 -21.79 -43.46
C ILE A 730 -13.35 -21.63 -42.21
N ASN A 731 -13.51 -20.41 -41.70
CA ASN A 731 -14.22 -20.16 -40.44
C ASN A 731 -15.63 -19.56 -40.62
N ILE A 732 -16.03 -19.23 -41.85
CA ILE A 732 -17.33 -18.64 -42.17
C ILE A 732 -17.87 -19.35 -43.41
N ASP A 733 -19.11 -19.83 -43.33
CA ASP A 733 -19.81 -20.37 -44.49
C ASP A 733 -20.08 -19.26 -45.49
N GLN A 734 -19.51 -19.39 -46.68
CA GLN A 734 -19.75 -18.47 -47.78
C GLN A 734 -20.85 -19.08 -48.66
N GLU A 735 -21.99 -18.39 -48.79
CA GLU A 735 -22.95 -18.72 -49.84
C GLU A 735 -22.31 -18.44 -51.20
N ILE A 736 -21.86 -19.50 -51.88
CA ILE A 736 -21.42 -19.41 -53.27
C ILE A 736 -22.68 -19.34 -54.14
N ASN A 737 -23.33 -18.17 -54.15
CA ASN A 737 -24.41 -17.88 -55.11
C ASN A 737 -23.78 -17.49 -56.44
N CYS A 738 -23.17 -18.47 -57.12
CA CYS A 738 -22.83 -18.34 -58.52
C CYS A 738 -23.17 -19.63 -59.26
N CYS A 739 -24.43 -19.74 -59.69
CA CYS A 739 -24.72 -20.48 -60.91
C CYS A 739 -24.02 -19.74 -62.06
N CYS A 740 -22.90 -20.31 -62.53
CA CYS A 740 -22.29 -20.20 -63.87
C CYS A 740 -20.76 -20.10 -63.77
N GLY A 741 -20.05 -21.19 -64.09
CA GLY A 741 -18.62 -21.16 -64.45
C GLY A 741 -17.76 -22.19 -63.73
N ILE A 742 -17.24 -23.16 -64.48
CA ILE A 742 -16.15 -24.05 -64.05
C ILE A 742 -14.96 -23.16 -63.64
N ALA A 743 -14.45 -23.33 -62.42
CA ALA A 743 -13.25 -22.63 -61.97
C ALA A 743 -12.08 -22.94 -62.94
N PRO A 744 -11.25 -21.96 -63.30
CA PRO A 744 -10.12 -22.20 -64.21
C PRO A 744 -9.18 -23.24 -63.61
N ASP A 745 -8.77 -24.23 -64.41
CA ASP A 745 -7.80 -25.24 -64.02
C ASP A 745 -6.55 -24.55 -63.46
N VAL A 746 -6.32 -24.72 -62.16
CA VAL A 746 -5.06 -24.34 -61.54
C VAL A 746 -4.01 -25.31 -62.08
N THR A 747 -3.25 -24.89 -63.08
CA THR A 747 -2.10 -25.64 -63.58
C THR A 747 -1.09 -25.78 -62.46
N ILE A 748 -1.14 -26.90 -61.72
CA ILE A 748 -0.02 -27.31 -60.88
C ILE A 748 1.15 -27.52 -61.83
N ASN A 749 2.14 -26.65 -61.73
CA ASN A 749 3.36 -26.75 -62.51
C ASN A 749 4.15 -27.97 -62.01
N LEU A 750 3.87 -29.15 -62.58
CA LEU A 750 4.52 -30.43 -62.28
C LEU A 750 5.99 -30.51 -62.73
N LYS A 751 6.64 -29.39 -63.11
CA LYS A 751 8.05 -29.36 -63.54
C LYS A 751 9.10 -29.36 -62.42
N LYS A 752 8.79 -29.86 -61.22
CA LYS A 752 9.81 -30.07 -60.16
C LYS A 752 9.72 -31.42 -59.43
N ILE A 753 9.11 -32.44 -60.04
CA ILE A 753 9.06 -33.80 -59.48
C ILE A 753 9.93 -34.82 -60.25
N ASP A 754 10.63 -34.43 -61.34
CA ASP A 754 11.52 -35.34 -62.09
C ASP A 754 13.03 -35.15 -61.87
N ASP A 755 13.49 -34.16 -61.08
CA ASP A 755 14.93 -33.94 -60.84
C ASP A 755 15.47 -34.50 -59.50
N ILE A 756 14.68 -35.30 -58.75
CA ILE A 756 15.14 -35.99 -57.52
C ILE A 756 15.04 -37.53 -57.66
N LYS A 757 15.30 -38.07 -58.86
CA LYS A 757 15.47 -39.52 -59.07
C LYS A 757 16.67 -39.91 -59.97
N ARG A 758 17.68 -39.04 -60.11
CA ARG A 758 18.98 -39.42 -60.71
C ARG A 758 20.16 -38.87 -59.91
N THR A 759 20.44 -39.49 -58.77
CA THR A 759 21.81 -39.61 -58.18
C THR A 759 21.79 -40.70 -57.11
N LYS A 760 21.68 -41.95 -57.58
CA LYS A 760 22.22 -43.14 -56.91
C LYS A 760 22.80 -44.05 -58.00
N LYS A 761 24.08 -43.83 -58.29
CA LYS A 761 25.02 -44.89 -58.64
C LYS A 761 26.40 -44.44 -58.17
#